data_AF-A0A7S6RG52-F1
#
_entry.id   AF-A0A7S6RG52-F1
#
_cell.length_a   1.000
_cell.length_b   1.000
_cell.length_c   1.000
_cell.angle_alpha   90.00
_cell.angle_beta   90.00
_cell.angle_gamma   90.00
#
_symmetry.space_group_name_H-M   'P 1'
#
loop_
_entity.id
_entity.type
_entity.pdbx_description
1 polymer ?
#
loop_
_entity_poly.entity_id
_entity_poly.type
_entity_poly.pdbx_seq_one_letter_code
_entity_poly.pdbx_strand_id
1 'polypeptide(L)'
;MTQRDIPENWSPSPEGEPDDMISLSPTPQFAKIQAFGVSVNGSTSKSVNQQQQDSYESPLHQQSAPTSLPGQKSGKYGGWTKNWFVWGLILTLIPGSIGFLAMRMLLRLPSSPTCTAVSRPFVSASVRLYCAQKLAAGQNVDDLLGAIALVSKISEDHPLGGEINRFITEWSQDILRLANESFQSGDLAGAIATVRRIPKHLAAYKLVDEQVAKWESIWSQAEGIYNQVERELRQRRWQSASMLAAKLIRVDNQYWSGVKYNQLNNLIISTKEDGEKLANAERLANTKVQDNLLEAIKLSESLKPESYLYQQAQELIPEIGRKMLELAQASLDRRDASTALDIARQIPDNAQLQVEVQDFITLTDAKRSAWIGTVSGLETAIFQAQQVDASRAIYGEAQALIANWEVEIQDVARLETARTIASQGRVEDLRAAIVEAQLVSANSARASEARTEINRWRNQVETIEDRPILERAEQLVWRSNDINALQAAISEARQIREGRALYSEAQRRIRQWTATIERIQDQPYLDRARMLAQGGNLNAAINTIQPIASSRRSLSGEARNEISNWQRQIRARENWTRAQQVAGAGTPEALSQAIAIANRVPRSSTLRMDVNFAVNQWSQQLLTIANSQSNSNLPRAIETARLIPRGSSAYNAAQQQIKNWQQLLNPEPPPFEPIVPIVESSF
;
A
#
# COMPACT_ATOMS: atom_id res chain seq x y z
N MET A 1 47.39 14.91 -33.51
CA MET A 1 46.72 13.63 -33.21
C MET A 1 47.68 12.79 -32.39
N THR A 2 47.49 12.52 -31.09
CA THR A 2 46.44 12.90 -30.13
C THR A 2 47.12 13.20 -28.77
N GLN A 3 46.65 14.22 -28.06
CA GLN A 3 47.13 14.65 -26.72
C GLN A 3 46.24 13.99 -25.63
N ARG A 4 46.74 13.58 -24.45
CA ARG A 4 46.85 14.38 -23.20
C ARG A 4 45.49 15.02 -22.80
N ASP A 5 44.92 14.91 -21.59
CA ASP A 5 45.48 15.08 -20.24
C ASP A 5 44.56 14.47 -19.12
N ILE A 6 44.76 14.87 -17.85
CA ILE A 6 44.19 14.30 -16.60
C ILE A 6 43.08 15.23 -15.96
N PRO A 7 42.59 15.08 -14.71
CA PRO A 7 41.18 14.85 -14.40
C PRO A 7 40.41 16.09 -13.87
N GLU A 8 39.08 15.98 -13.80
CA GLU A 8 38.25 16.92 -13.04
C GLU A 8 38.10 16.52 -11.57
N ASN A 9 38.12 17.55 -10.73
CA ASN A 9 37.81 17.59 -9.31
C ASN A 9 36.92 18.83 -9.12
N TRP A 10 36.01 18.84 -8.15
CA TRP A 10 35.74 19.98 -7.24
C TRP A 10 34.55 19.68 -6.30
N SER A 11 34.67 20.17 -5.07
CA SER A 11 33.60 20.27 -4.07
C SER A 11 33.02 21.70 -4.05
N PRO A 12 31.99 21.97 -3.24
CA PRO A 12 32.12 23.14 -2.37
C PRO A 12 31.49 23.02 -0.97
N SER A 13 32.01 23.85 -0.05
CA SER A 13 31.54 24.26 1.29
C SER A 13 32.49 25.37 1.77
N PRO A 14 32.16 26.21 2.77
CA PRO A 14 30.89 26.78 3.23
C PRO A 14 31.01 28.34 3.35
N GLU A 15 30.48 28.95 4.44
CA GLU A 15 30.54 30.39 4.87
C GLU A 15 29.46 31.33 4.26
N GLY A 16 28.82 32.25 5.01
CA GLY A 16 28.92 32.57 6.45
C GLY A 16 27.84 33.56 6.97
N GLU A 17 27.78 33.73 8.30
CA GLU A 17 26.96 34.67 9.10
C GLU A 17 27.51 36.12 9.03
N PRO A 18 26.79 37.21 9.42
CA PRO A 18 26.39 37.47 10.84
C PRO A 18 25.10 38.29 11.11
N ASP A 19 24.87 38.56 12.41
CA ASP A 19 23.89 39.39 13.18
C ASP A 19 23.25 40.66 12.49
N ASP A 20 22.08 41.19 12.89
CA ASP A 20 21.76 41.71 14.24
C ASP A 20 20.23 41.90 14.58
N MET A 21 19.93 42.32 15.82
CA MET A 21 18.65 42.23 16.60
C MET A 21 17.40 43.05 16.17
N ILE A 22 16.19 42.64 16.65
CA ILE A 22 15.30 43.38 17.60
C ILE A 22 13.90 42.71 17.82
N SER A 23 13.55 42.41 19.10
CA SER A 23 12.25 42.42 19.85
C SER A 23 10.87 42.11 19.14
N LEU A 24 9.83 41.46 19.69
CA LEU A 24 9.18 41.41 21.03
C LEU A 24 8.25 40.16 21.18
N SER A 25 7.82 39.80 22.40
CA SER A 25 6.73 38.84 22.75
C SER A 25 5.45 39.59 23.23
N PRO A 26 4.34 39.01 23.78
CA PRO A 26 3.98 37.60 24.09
C PRO A 26 2.48 37.15 23.90
N THR A 27 2.21 35.84 24.13
CA THR A 27 0.97 35.17 24.67
C THR A 27 -0.48 35.63 24.41
N PRO A 28 -1.43 34.67 24.35
CA PRO A 28 -2.81 34.84 24.82
C PRO A 28 -3.29 33.81 25.88
N GLN A 29 -4.20 34.22 26.78
CA GLN A 29 -4.93 33.36 27.73
C GLN A 29 -6.42 33.78 27.89
N PHE A 30 -7.29 32.77 28.02
CA PHE A 30 -8.58 32.67 28.74
C PHE A 30 -9.68 33.78 28.72
N ALA A 31 -10.81 33.43 28.08
CA ALA A 31 -12.17 33.20 28.61
C ALA A 31 -12.91 34.16 29.60
N LYS A 32 -14.22 34.40 29.34
CA LYS A 32 -15.40 34.17 30.24
C LYS A 32 -16.75 34.63 29.61
N ILE A 33 -17.83 33.80 29.58
CA ILE A 33 -19.08 33.77 30.44
C ILE A 33 -20.10 34.92 30.10
N GLN A 34 -21.45 34.82 30.04
CA GLN A 34 -22.54 34.16 30.82
C GLN A 34 -23.83 33.93 29.95
N ALA A 35 -25.06 33.75 30.48
CA ALA A 35 -25.73 32.47 30.83
C ALA A 35 -27.30 32.57 30.77
N PHE A 36 -28.03 31.47 31.07
CA PHE A 36 -29.52 31.31 31.19
C PHE A 36 -30.36 31.34 29.88
N GLY A 37 -31.53 30.69 29.70
CA GLY A 37 -32.23 29.66 30.50
C GLY A 37 -33.68 29.32 30.01
N VAL A 38 -34.10 28.05 30.12
CA VAL A 38 -35.48 27.51 30.43
C VAL A 38 -36.75 27.88 29.58
N SER A 39 -37.18 26.91 28.74
CA SER A 39 -38.56 26.32 28.63
C SER A 39 -39.75 26.89 27.79
N VAL A 40 -40.67 25.94 27.50
CA VAL A 40 -42.12 25.98 27.14
C VAL A 40 -42.59 26.08 25.65
N ASN A 41 -43.54 25.18 25.35
CA ASN A 41 -44.48 25.09 24.22
C ASN A 41 -45.02 26.40 23.61
N GLY A 42 -45.40 26.35 22.33
CA GLY A 42 -46.36 27.31 21.75
C GLY A 42 -46.74 27.01 20.29
N SER A 43 -47.89 26.36 20.07
CA SER A 43 -48.52 26.31 18.75
C SER A 43 -49.17 27.65 18.38
N THR A 44 -49.58 27.75 17.11
CA THR A 44 -50.43 28.76 16.45
C THR A 44 -49.68 29.95 15.83
N SER A 45 -50.08 30.57 14.72
CA SER A 45 -51.01 30.35 13.59
C SER A 45 -51.18 31.74 12.95
N LYS A 46 -51.25 31.85 11.61
CA LYS A 46 -51.65 33.07 10.84
C LYS A 46 -50.62 34.23 10.86
N SER A 47 -50.46 35.04 9.80
CA SER A 47 -51.01 35.04 8.43
C SER A 47 -50.43 36.19 7.59
N VAL A 48 -50.55 36.11 6.24
CA VAL A 48 -50.69 37.27 5.29
C VAL A 48 -49.39 38.10 5.08
N ASN A 49 -48.95 38.46 3.85
CA ASN A 49 -49.49 38.24 2.49
C ASN A 49 -48.43 38.43 1.38
N GLN A 50 -48.67 37.84 0.18
CA GLN A 50 -48.54 38.42 -1.20
C GLN A 50 -47.25 39.19 -1.62
N GLN A 51 -46.65 39.06 -2.81
CA GLN A 51 -47.14 38.87 -4.21
C GLN A 51 -46.10 38.06 -5.05
N GLN A 52 -46.52 37.10 -5.90
CA GLN A 52 -46.77 37.22 -7.38
C GLN A 52 -45.45 37.21 -8.20
N GLN A 53 -45.21 36.38 -9.23
CA GLN A 53 -46.01 36.09 -10.44
C GLN A 53 -45.69 34.72 -11.10
N ASP A 54 -46.71 34.07 -11.68
CA ASP A 54 -46.84 33.53 -13.06
C ASP A 54 -45.87 32.42 -13.59
N SER A 55 -46.25 31.42 -14.40
CA SER A 55 -47.54 31.05 -15.06
C SER A 55 -47.63 29.55 -15.45
N TYR A 56 -48.86 29.01 -15.34
CA TYR A 56 -49.53 27.94 -16.12
C TYR A 56 -48.76 26.92 -16.99
N GLU A 57 -49.03 25.63 -16.75
CA GLU A 57 -49.94 24.84 -17.62
C GLU A 57 -50.53 23.61 -16.86
N SER A 58 -51.56 22.96 -17.42
CA SER A 58 -52.42 21.94 -16.77
C SER A 58 -53.22 21.17 -17.82
N PRO A 59 -53.99 20.11 -17.47
CA PRO A 59 -53.75 19.01 -16.53
C PRO A 59 -54.00 17.65 -17.23
N LEU A 60 -53.93 16.52 -16.50
CA LEU A 60 -54.94 15.43 -16.51
C LEU A 60 -54.45 14.19 -15.75
N HIS A 61 -55.13 13.86 -14.67
CA HIS A 61 -55.07 12.51 -14.11
C HIS A 61 -56.41 12.15 -13.47
N GLN A 62 -57.04 11.09 -13.97
CA GLN A 62 -58.10 10.38 -13.25
C GLN A 62 -58.27 8.98 -13.86
N GLN A 63 -58.06 7.96 -13.03
CA GLN A 63 -58.68 6.65 -13.16
C GLN A 63 -58.88 6.06 -11.76
N SER A 64 -59.84 5.15 -11.66
CA SER A 64 -60.05 4.21 -10.54
C SER A 64 -60.64 4.76 -9.22
N ALA A 65 -61.97 4.69 -9.15
CA ALA A 65 -62.74 4.39 -7.93
C ALA A 65 -62.57 2.88 -7.54
N PRO A 66 -63.27 2.27 -6.55
CA PRO A 66 -64.28 2.78 -5.60
C PRO A 66 -63.97 2.41 -4.13
N THR A 67 -64.89 2.55 -3.15
CA THR A 67 -65.74 1.43 -2.65
C THR A 67 -66.77 1.91 -1.59
N SER A 68 -67.89 1.18 -1.46
CA SER A 68 -68.89 1.10 -0.36
C SER A 68 -69.75 2.32 0.07
N LEU A 69 -71.02 2.32 -0.37
CA LEU A 69 -72.27 2.03 0.41
C LEU A 69 -72.34 2.37 1.93
N PRO A 70 -73.56 2.55 2.52
CA PRO A 70 -74.67 3.41 2.09
C PRO A 70 -75.33 4.19 3.29
N GLY A 71 -75.90 5.39 3.05
CA GLY A 71 -76.46 6.22 4.15
C GLY A 71 -77.77 6.95 3.81
N GLN A 72 -78.89 6.38 4.30
CA GLN A 72 -80.22 6.97 4.57
C GLN A 72 -80.86 8.03 3.64
N LYS A 73 -82.14 7.77 3.34
CA LYS A 73 -83.13 8.71 2.78
C LYS A 73 -83.41 9.87 3.75
N SER A 74 -83.63 11.09 3.25
CA SER A 74 -84.97 11.73 3.28
C SER A 74 -84.98 13.19 2.79
N GLY A 75 -85.94 13.53 1.90
CA GLY A 75 -86.54 14.88 1.75
C GLY A 75 -85.63 16.01 1.22
N LYS A 76 -86.01 16.81 0.21
CA LYS A 76 -87.35 17.35 -0.09
C LYS A 76 -87.43 17.84 -1.55
N TYR A 77 -88.66 18.08 -2.00
CA TYR A 77 -89.01 18.69 -3.29
C TYR A 77 -88.75 20.22 -3.32
N GLY A 78 -88.61 20.76 -4.53
CA GLY A 78 -88.97 22.15 -4.84
C GLY A 78 -87.98 22.87 -5.77
N GLY A 79 -88.40 23.26 -6.98
CA GLY A 79 -87.56 24.05 -7.88
C GLY A 79 -87.89 23.97 -9.38
N TRP A 80 -89.16 24.06 -9.78
CA TRP A 80 -89.54 24.14 -11.20
C TRP A 80 -89.48 25.59 -11.71
N THR A 81 -88.70 25.83 -12.77
CA THR A 81 -88.87 26.80 -13.89
C THR A 81 -87.54 26.85 -14.67
N LYS A 82 -87.46 27.13 -15.97
CA LYS A 82 -88.44 27.67 -16.93
C LYS A 82 -88.20 27.06 -18.32
N ASN A 83 -89.26 26.99 -19.13
CA ASN A 83 -89.29 26.33 -20.42
C ASN A 83 -89.41 27.36 -21.56
N TRP A 84 -88.68 27.21 -22.68
CA TRP A 84 -88.87 28.05 -23.88
C TRP A 84 -88.86 27.24 -25.20
N PHE A 85 -88.04 26.20 -25.33
CA PHE A 85 -87.84 25.50 -26.62
C PHE A 85 -88.96 24.55 -27.10
N VAL A 86 -90.02 24.33 -26.31
CA VAL A 86 -91.02 23.27 -26.61
C VAL A 86 -92.15 23.71 -27.55
N TRP A 87 -92.41 25.02 -27.72
CA TRP A 87 -93.54 25.50 -28.54
C TRP A 87 -93.27 25.58 -30.05
N GLY A 88 -92.05 25.32 -30.51
CA GLY A 88 -91.69 25.41 -31.94
C GLY A 88 -91.95 24.15 -32.79
N LEU A 89 -92.23 23.00 -32.18
CA LEU A 89 -92.13 21.68 -32.85
C LEU A 89 -93.47 20.90 -32.94
N ILE A 90 -94.60 21.59 -32.73
CA ILE A 90 -95.94 20.97 -32.63
C ILE A 90 -96.85 21.27 -33.85
N LEU A 91 -96.43 22.08 -34.83
CA LEU A 91 -97.31 22.60 -35.88
C LEU A 91 -97.10 22.08 -37.32
N THR A 92 -96.36 20.98 -37.56
CA THR A 92 -96.05 20.54 -38.94
C THR A 92 -96.11 19.02 -39.21
N LEU A 93 -96.64 18.19 -38.30
CA LEU A 93 -96.51 16.72 -38.40
C LEU A 93 -97.82 15.91 -38.20
N ILE A 94 -98.95 16.48 -38.62
CA ILE A 94 -100.27 15.83 -38.66
C ILE A 94 -100.93 16.22 -40.00
N PRO A 95 -100.61 15.55 -41.13
CA PRO A 95 -101.24 14.24 -41.44
C PRO A 95 -100.38 13.32 -42.35
N GLY A 96 -99.50 12.49 -41.78
CA GLY A 96 -98.71 11.51 -42.57
C GLY A 96 -98.54 10.13 -41.92
N SER A 97 -99.04 9.94 -40.69
CA SER A 97 -98.67 8.81 -39.83
C SER A 97 -99.56 7.57 -39.93
N ILE A 98 -100.76 7.66 -40.52
CA ILE A 98 -101.74 6.56 -40.54
C ILE A 98 -101.34 5.48 -41.58
N GLY A 99 -100.80 5.86 -42.74
CA GLY A 99 -100.35 4.90 -43.76
C GLY A 99 -99.11 4.09 -43.34
N PHE A 100 -98.20 4.69 -42.57
CA PHE A 100 -96.95 4.03 -42.16
C PHE A 100 -97.15 2.99 -41.04
N LEU A 101 -98.20 3.15 -40.22
CA LEU A 101 -98.55 2.20 -39.15
C LEU A 101 -99.13 0.89 -39.70
N ALA A 102 -99.91 0.93 -40.78
CA ALA A 102 -100.45 -0.27 -41.41
C ALA A 102 -99.34 -1.16 -42.04
N MET A 103 -98.41 -0.54 -42.77
CA MET A 103 -97.30 -1.28 -43.41
C MET A 103 -96.32 -1.87 -42.38
N ARG A 104 -96.12 -1.19 -41.24
CA ARG A 104 -95.27 -1.67 -40.13
C ARG A 104 -95.87 -2.86 -39.37
N MET A 105 -97.18 -3.12 -39.51
CA MET A 105 -97.84 -4.26 -38.87
C MET A 105 -97.75 -5.54 -39.71
N LEU A 106 -97.69 -5.43 -41.05
CA LEU A 106 -97.56 -6.58 -41.97
C LEU A 106 -96.13 -7.12 -42.10
N LEU A 107 -95.10 -6.32 -41.79
CA LEU A 107 -93.69 -6.77 -41.75
C LEU A 107 -93.22 -7.18 -40.34
N ARG A 108 -94.14 -7.32 -39.38
CA ARG A 108 -93.84 -7.80 -38.03
C ARG A 108 -93.85 -9.32 -38.00
N LEU A 109 -92.70 -9.93 -38.28
CA LEU A 109 -92.41 -11.31 -37.85
C LEU A 109 -92.74 -11.43 -36.35
N PRO A 110 -93.40 -12.52 -35.90
CA PRO A 110 -93.77 -12.67 -34.50
C PRO A 110 -92.52 -12.63 -33.62
N SER A 111 -92.56 -11.78 -32.59
CA SER A 111 -91.46 -11.66 -31.64
C SER A 111 -91.24 -12.96 -30.88
N SER A 112 -89.97 -13.35 -30.73
CA SER A 112 -89.52 -14.56 -30.03
C SER A 112 -90.27 -14.84 -28.72
N PRO A 113 -90.56 -16.10 -28.37
CA PRO A 113 -91.14 -16.42 -27.07
C PRO A 113 -90.30 -15.80 -25.94
N THR A 114 -90.98 -15.15 -24.98
CA THR A 114 -90.34 -14.67 -23.76
C THR A 114 -89.85 -15.88 -22.97
N CYS A 115 -88.52 -16.05 -22.87
CA CYS A 115 -87.88 -17.18 -22.17
C CYS A 115 -88.07 -17.16 -20.63
N THR A 116 -89.06 -16.42 -20.13
CA THR A 116 -89.39 -16.23 -18.71
C THR A 116 -90.11 -17.42 -18.07
N ALA A 117 -90.36 -18.51 -18.82
CA ALA A 117 -91.10 -19.70 -18.34
C ALA A 117 -90.44 -21.06 -18.70
N VAL A 118 -89.13 -21.06 -19.00
CA VAL A 118 -88.38 -22.24 -19.49
C VAL A 118 -88.35 -23.43 -18.50
N SER A 119 -88.46 -23.18 -17.19
CA SER A 119 -88.36 -24.19 -16.13
C SER A 119 -89.62 -25.07 -15.94
N ARG A 120 -90.67 -24.90 -16.76
CA ARG A 120 -91.89 -25.74 -16.69
C ARG A 120 -91.68 -27.11 -17.35
N PRO A 121 -92.31 -28.19 -16.84
CA PRO A 121 -92.09 -29.56 -17.33
C PRO A 121 -92.50 -29.76 -18.80
N PHE A 122 -93.55 -29.08 -19.27
CA PHE A 122 -94.15 -29.27 -20.60
C PHE A 122 -93.60 -28.35 -21.72
N VAL A 123 -92.44 -27.72 -21.53
CA VAL A 123 -91.79 -26.92 -22.59
C VAL A 123 -91.13 -27.84 -23.61
N SER A 124 -91.37 -27.64 -24.91
CA SER A 124 -90.77 -28.46 -25.97
C SER A 124 -89.24 -28.35 -26.00
N ALA A 125 -88.57 -29.41 -26.44
CA ALA A 125 -87.12 -29.44 -26.59
C ALA A 125 -86.60 -28.32 -27.51
N SER A 126 -87.35 -27.99 -28.58
CA SER A 126 -87.02 -26.88 -29.49
C SER A 126 -87.07 -25.51 -28.80
N VAL A 127 -88.03 -25.26 -27.91
CA VAL A 127 -88.12 -24.00 -27.14
C VAL A 127 -87.05 -23.95 -26.04
N ARG A 128 -86.74 -25.08 -25.40
CA ARG A 128 -85.61 -25.17 -24.45
C ARG A 128 -84.29 -24.87 -25.14
N LEU A 129 -84.04 -25.47 -26.32
CA LEU A 129 -82.84 -25.24 -27.11
C LEU A 129 -82.73 -23.78 -27.59
N TYR A 130 -83.80 -23.21 -28.14
CA TYR A 130 -83.84 -21.80 -28.55
C TYR A 130 -83.56 -20.83 -27.39
N CYS A 131 -84.16 -21.07 -26.21
CA CYS A 131 -83.91 -20.24 -25.04
C CYS A 131 -82.51 -20.46 -24.43
N ALA A 132 -81.94 -21.66 -24.54
CA ALA A 132 -80.56 -21.92 -24.17
C ALA A 132 -79.56 -21.21 -25.10
N GLN A 133 -79.78 -21.24 -26.42
CA GLN A 133 -79.00 -20.44 -27.40
C GLN A 133 -79.08 -18.94 -27.09
N LYS A 134 -80.27 -18.42 -26.76
CA LYS A 134 -80.48 -17.03 -26.38
C LYS A 134 -79.79 -16.65 -25.06
N LEU A 135 -79.66 -17.60 -24.13
CA LEU A 135 -78.92 -17.41 -22.89
C LEU A 135 -77.40 -17.43 -23.16
N ALA A 136 -76.91 -18.44 -23.89
CA ALA A 136 -75.50 -18.55 -24.31
C ALA A 136 -74.98 -17.33 -25.09
N ALA A 137 -75.87 -16.59 -25.78
CA ALA A 137 -75.54 -15.32 -26.42
C ALA A 137 -75.06 -14.22 -25.45
N GLY A 138 -75.21 -14.39 -24.12
CA GLY A 138 -74.60 -13.56 -23.09
C GLY A 138 -73.08 -13.71 -22.95
N GLN A 139 -72.48 -14.73 -23.59
CA GLN A 139 -71.03 -14.96 -23.73
C GLN A 139 -70.20 -14.90 -22.44
N ASN A 140 -70.83 -15.21 -21.29
CA ASN A 140 -70.17 -15.32 -20.00
C ASN A 140 -70.39 -16.72 -19.39
N VAL A 141 -69.53 -17.07 -18.43
CA VAL A 141 -69.50 -18.42 -17.83
C VAL A 141 -70.85 -18.82 -17.23
N ASP A 142 -71.53 -17.92 -16.53
CA ASP A 142 -72.77 -18.24 -15.82
C ASP A 142 -73.95 -18.47 -16.78
N ASP A 143 -74.06 -17.64 -17.83
CA ASP A 143 -75.06 -17.80 -18.89
C ASP A 143 -74.80 -19.06 -19.75
N LEU A 144 -73.53 -19.39 -20.05
CA LEU A 144 -73.16 -20.61 -20.78
C LEU A 144 -73.45 -21.87 -19.95
N LEU A 145 -73.12 -21.88 -18.66
CA LEU A 145 -73.48 -22.97 -17.74
C LEU A 145 -75.00 -23.08 -17.58
N GLY A 146 -75.70 -21.95 -17.52
CA GLY A 146 -77.16 -21.90 -17.54
C GLY A 146 -77.75 -22.53 -18.80
N ALA A 147 -77.20 -22.20 -19.98
CA ALA A 147 -77.62 -22.76 -21.26
C ALA A 147 -77.41 -24.28 -21.30
N ILE A 148 -76.24 -24.78 -20.87
CA ILE A 148 -75.95 -26.22 -20.76
C ILE A 148 -76.95 -26.90 -19.81
N ALA A 149 -77.21 -26.33 -18.62
CA ALA A 149 -78.11 -26.90 -17.62
C ALA A 149 -79.59 -26.96 -18.04
N LEU A 150 -79.99 -26.17 -19.05
CA LEU A 150 -81.32 -26.19 -19.64
C LEU A 150 -81.53 -27.31 -20.66
N VAL A 151 -80.48 -27.68 -21.41
CA VAL A 151 -80.55 -28.70 -22.47
C VAL A 151 -80.04 -30.08 -22.04
N SER A 152 -79.13 -30.16 -21.05
CA SER A 152 -78.56 -31.41 -20.53
C SER A 152 -79.57 -32.35 -19.84
N LYS A 153 -80.82 -31.92 -19.69
CA LYS A 153 -81.94 -32.71 -19.13
C LYS A 153 -82.81 -33.38 -20.20
N ILE A 154 -82.43 -33.26 -21.48
CA ILE A 154 -83.10 -33.90 -22.61
C ILE A 154 -82.33 -35.21 -22.92
N SER A 155 -83.05 -36.33 -23.08
CA SER A 155 -82.42 -37.64 -23.36
C SER A 155 -81.65 -37.64 -24.69
N GLU A 156 -80.57 -38.40 -24.78
CA GLU A 156 -79.79 -38.54 -26.02
C GLU A 156 -80.60 -39.14 -27.18
N ASP A 157 -81.59 -39.99 -26.89
CA ASP A 157 -82.50 -40.60 -27.88
C ASP A 157 -83.49 -39.59 -28.54
N HIS A 158 -83.45 -38.32 -28.13
CA HIS A 158 -84.32 -37.30 -28.69
C HIS A 158 -83.92 -36.94 -30.13
N PRO A 159 -84.85 -36.65 -31.08
CA PRO A 159 -84.50 -36.29 -32.46
C PRO A 159 -83.58 -35.08 -32.65
N LEU A 160 -83.46 -34.22 -31.63
CA LEU A 160 -82.52 -33.08 -31.60
C LEU A 160 -81.23 -33.37 -30.80
N GLY A 161 -81.02 -34.61 -30.32
CA GLY A 161 -79.91 -34.97 -29.41
C GLY A 161 -78.53 -34.68 -29.99
N GLY A 162 -78.31 -34.99 -31.27
CA GLY A 162 -77.04 -34.66 -31.96
C GLY A 162 -76.77 -33.15 -32.06
N GLU A 163 -77.82 -32.33 -32.24
CA GLU A 163 -77.68 -30.88 -32.28
C GLU A 163 -77.48 -30.29 -30.86
N ILE A 164 -78.18 -30.83 -29.85
CA ILE A 164 -77.99 -30.48 -28.44
C ILE A 164 -76.55 -30.80 -28.00
N ASN A 165 -76.03 -31.99 -28.33
CA ASN A 165 -74.67 -32.38 -27.98
C ASN A 165 -73.61 -31.52 -28.71
N ARG A 166 -73.87 -31.08 -29.95
CA ARG A 166 -73.05 -30.07 -30.63
C ARG A 166 -73.01 -28.76 -29.84
N PHE A 167 -74.16 -28.20 -29.47
CA PHE A 167 -74.23 -26.95 -28.71
C PHE A 167 -73.64 -27.06 -27.29
N ILE A 168 -73.84 -28.17 -26.57
CA ILE A 168 -73.18 -28.42 -25.28
C ILE A 168 -71.66 -28.43 -25.44
N THR A 169 -71.15 -29.01 -26.53
CA THR A 169 -69.71 -29.05 -26.82
C THR A 169 -69.18 -27.65 -27.15
N GLU A 170 -69.87 -26.89 -28.00
CA GLU A 170 -69.53 -25.50 -28.35
C GLU A 170 -69.51 -24.60 -27.10
N TRP A 171 -70.56 -24.61 -26.27
CA TRP A 171 -70.62 -23.80 -25.05
C TRP A 171 -69.59 -24.25 -23.99
N SER A 172 -69.27 -25.54 -23.91
CA SER A 172 -68.18 -26.02 -23.05
C SER A 172 -66.82 -25.53 -23.54
N GLN A 173 -66.59 -25.47 -24.86
CA GLN A 173 -65.39 -24.88 -25.45
C GLN A 173 -65.32 -23.36 -25.26
N ASP A 174 -66.45 -22.65 -25.28
CA ASP A 174 -66.52 -21.23 -24.93
C ASP A 174 -66.17 -20.99 -23.45
N ILE A 175 -66.68 -21.81 -22.52
CA ILE A 175 -66.30 -21.76 -21.09
C ILE A 175 -64.80 -22.04 -20.92
N LEU A 176 -64.26 -23.05 -21.62
CA LEU A 176 -62.81 -23.35 -21.62
C LEU A 176 -61.98 -22.16 -22.15
N ARG A 177 -62.48 -21.44 -23.16
CA ARG A 177 -61.82 -20.24 -23.71
C ARG A 177 -61.80 -19.09 -22.69
N LEU A 178 -62.93 -18.82 -22.03
CA LEU A 178 -63.04 -17.78 -20.99
C LEU A 178 -62.16 -18.12 -19.78
N ALA A 179 -62.18 -19.37 -19.32
CA ALA A 179 -61.32 -19.82 -18.21
C ALA A 179 -59.82 -19.80 -18.58
N ASN A 180 -59.48 -19.96 -19.86
CA ASN A 180 -58.10 -19.77 -20.33
C ASN A 180 -57.61 -18.34 -20.10
N GLU A 181 -58.48 -17.32 -20.11
CA GLU A 181 -58.07 -15.94 -19.78
C GLU A 181 -57.58 -15.83 -18.34
N SER A 182 -58.26 -16.47 -17.37
CA SER A 182 -57.79 -16.59 -15.98
C SER A 182 -56.45 -17.33 -15.90
N PHE A 183 -56.28 -18.43 -16.62
CA PHE A 183 -54.99 -19.14 -16.66
C PHE A 183 -53.87 -18.24 -17.21
N GLN A 184 -54.12 -17.57 -18.34
CA GLN A 184 -53.15 -16.69 -19.00
C GLN A 184 -52.79 -15.46 -18.14
N SER A 185 -53.70 -14.98 -17.29
CA SER A 185 -53.44 -13.88 -16.34
C SER A 185 -52.70 -14.30 -15.06
N GLY A 186 -52.52 -15.61 -14.84
CA GLY A 186 -51.79 -16.17 -13.69
C GLY A 186 -52.68 -16.81 -12.62
N ASP A 187 -53.99 -16.91 -12.83
CA ASP A 187 -54.93 -17.59 -11.94
C ASP A 187 -55.29 -18.99 -12.45
N LEU A 188 -54.35 -19.93 -12.30
CA LEU A 188 -54.59 -21.35 -12.58
C LEU A 188 -55.73 -21.92 -11.72
N ALA A 189 -55.82 -21.52 -10.44
CA ALA A 189 -56.79 -22.06 -9.51
C ALA A 189 -58.23 -21.66 -9.90
N GLY A 190 -58.46 -20.38 -10.23
CA GLY A 190 -59.72 -19.87 -10.74
C GLY A 190 -60.08 -20.43 -12.12
N ALA A 191 -59.09 -20.61 -13.02
CA ALA A 191 -59.30 -21.28 -14.30
C ALA A 191 -59.84 -22.71 -14.13
N ILE A 192 -59.16 -23.52 -13.29
CA ILE A 192 -59.57 -24.89 -12.98
C ILE A 192 -60.94 -24.92 -12.28
N ALA A 193 -61.17 -24.04 -11.31
CA ALA A 193 -62.45 -23.94 -10.60
C ALA A 193 -63.60 -23.59 -11.55
N THR A 194 -63.37 -22.72 -12.52
CA THR A 194 -64.35 -22.28 -13.53
C THR A 194 -64.79 -23.44 -14.40
N VAL A 195 -63.85 -24.20 -14.97
CA VAL A 195 -64.18 -25.31 -15.91
C VAL A 195 -64.76 -26.52 -15.20
N ARG A 196 -64.39 -26.79 -13.94
CA ARG A 196 -64.96 -27.87 -13.12
C ARG A 196 -66.44 -27.65 -12.74
N ARG A 197 -67.03 -26.51 -13.08
CA ARG A 197 -68.49 -26.26 -12.99
C ARG A 197 -69.29 -26.97 -14.09
N ILE A 198 -68.64 -27.40 -15.17
CA ILE A 198 -69.28 -28.17 -16.25
C ILE A 198 -69.65 -29.58 -15.71
N PRO A 199 -70.89 -30.08 -15.90
CA PRO A 199 -71.30 -31.37 -15.36
C PRO A 199 -70.52 -32.58 -15.91
N LYS A 200 -70.03 -33.43 -15.00
CA LYS A 200 -69.18 -34.61 -15.30
C LYS A 200 -69.78 -35.70 -16.21
N HIS A 201 -71.10 -35.74 -16.34
CA HIS A 201 -71.80 -36.75 -17.15
C HIS A 201 -71.87 -36.39 -18.64
N LEU A 202 -71.43 -35.19 -19.02
CA LEU A 202 -71.44 -34.72 -20.41
C LEU A 202 -70.20 -35.22 -21.16
N ALA A 203 -70.36 -35.67 -22.40
CA ALA A 203 -69.23 -36.09 -23.25
C ALA A 203 -68.16 -34.98 -23.40
N ALA A 204 -68.58 -33.71 -23.40
CA ALA A 204 -67.69 -32.55 -23.44
C ALA A 204 -66.77 -32.41 -22.22
N TYR A 205 -67.06 -33.08 -21.09
CA TYR A 205 -66.21 -33.03 -19.89
C TYR A 205 -64.82 -33.65 -20.13
N LYS A 206 -64.66 -34.56 -21.10
CA LYS A 206 -63.33 -35.07 -21.50
C LYS A 206 -62.38 -33.96 -21.93
N LEU A 207 -62.89 -32.92 -22.60
CA LEU A 207 -62.12 -31.73 -23.00
C LEU A 207 -61.69 -30.90 -21.79
N VAL A 208 -62.43 -30.94 -20.68
CA VAL A 208 -62.10 -30.25 -19.44
C VAL A 208 -60.90 -30.91 -18.77
N ASP A 209 -60.92 -32.24 -18.60
CA ASP A 209 -59.80 -32.95 -17.97
C ASP A 209 -58.51 -32.86 -18.83
N GLU A 210 -58.63 -32.95 -20.17
CA GLU A 210 -57.51 -32.76 -21.10
C GLU A 210 -56.90 -31.34 -21.01
N GLN A 211 -57.74 -30.31 -20.95
CA GLN A 211 -57.27 -28.92 -20.86
C GLN A 211 -56.69 -28.58 -19.49
N VAL A 212 -57.28 -29.09 -18.39
CA VAL A 212 -56.75 -28.91 -17.03
C VAL A 212 -55.37 -29.58 -16.91
N ALA A 213 -55.20 -30.80 -17.40
CA ALA A 213 -53.90 -31.48 -17.42
C ALA A 213 -52.86 -30.70 -18.26
N LYS A 214 -53.27 -30.08 -19.38
CA LYS A 214 -52.39 -29.19 -20.17
C LYS A 214 -51.96 -27.98 -19.33
N TRP A 215 -52.89 -27.28 -18.67
CA TRP A 215 -52.57 -26.12 -17.84
C TRP A 215 -51.67 -26.46 -16.65
N GLU A 216 -51.96 -27.54 -15.91
CA GLU A 216 -51.15 -28.01 -14.78
C GLU A 216 -49.72 -28.37 -15.22
N SER A 217 -49.56 -29.03 -16.38
CA SER A 217 -48.26 -29.36 -16.96
C SER A 217 -47.45 -28.11 -17.35
N ILE A 218 -48.07 -27.14 -18.02
CA ILE A 218 -47.43 -25.86 -18.39
C ILE A 218 -47.00 -25.09 -17.13
N TRP A 219 -47.86 -25.06 -16.11
CA TRP A 219 -47.57 -24.37 -14.85
C TRP A 219 -46.40 -25.00 -14.11
N SER A 220 -46.40 -26.33 -13.95
CA SER A 220 -45.32 -27.07 -13.31
C SER A 220 -43.98 -26.93 -14.05
N GLN A 221 -44.01 -26.90 -15.39
CA GLN A 221 -42.83 -26.62 -16.20
C GLN A 221 -42.27 -25.21 -15.94
N ALA A 222 -43.15 -24.19 -15.89
CA ALA A 222 -42.76 -22.80 -15.67
C ALA A 222 -42.18 -22.58 -14.27
N GLU A 223 -42.84 -23.11 -13.24
CA GLU A 223 -42.37 -23.11 -11.85
C GLU A 223 -41.04 -23.88 -11.70
N GLY A 224 -40.90 -25.02 -12.38
CA GLY A 224 -39.65 -25.78 -12.44
C GLY A 224 -38.48 -24.99 -13.03
N ILE A 225 -38.72 -24.18 -14.07
CA ILE A 225 -37.73 -23.25 -14.63
C ILE A 225 -37.40 -22.15 -13.63
N TYR A 226 -38.41 -21.52 -13.02
CA TYR A 226 -38.24 -20.44 -12.04
C TYR A 226 -37.35 -20.90 -10.85
N ASN A 227 -37.67 -22.05 -10.27
CA ASN A 227 -36.92 -22.66 -9.17
C ASN A 227 -35.51 -23.14 -9.56
N GLN A 228 -35.22 -23.37 -10.85
CA GLN A 228 -33.85 -23.59 -11.32
C GLN A 228 -33.07 -22.28 -11.37
N VAL A 229 -33.68 -21.20 -11.87
CA VAL A 229 -33.05 -19.86 -11.94
C VAL A 229 -32.66 -19.37 -10.54
N GLU A 230 -33.54 -19.49 -9.54
CA GLU A 230 -33.20 -19.10 -8.16
C GLU A 230 -31.97 -19.84 -7.61
N ARG A 231 -31.85 -21.15 -7.88
CA ARG A 231 -30.72 -21.95 -7.41
C ARG A 231 -29.41 -21.53 -8.07
N GLU A 232 -29.44 -21.24 -9.36
CA GLU A 232 -28.27 -20.75 -10.09
C GLU A 232 -27.88 -19.32 -9.62
N LEU A 233 -28.84 -18.47 -9.26
CA LEU A 233 -28.58 -17.15 -8.65
C LEU A 233 -27.88 -17.27 -7.29
N ARG A 234 -28.38 -18.14 -6.39
CA ARG A 234 -27.73 -18.40 -5.08
C ARG A 234 -26.31 -18.97 -5.22
N GLN A 235 -26.04 -19.69 -6.31
CA GLN A 235 -24.71 -20.23 -6.66
C GLN A 235 -23.84 -19.26 -7.47
N ARG A 236 -24.25 -17.99 -7.63
CA ARG A 236 -23.53 -16.94 -8.38
C ARG A 236 -23.33 -17.24 -9.89
N ARG A 237 -24.20 -18.06 -10.48
CA ARG A 237 -24.11 -18.52 -11.89
C ARG A 237 -24.99 -17.68 -12.83
N TRP A 238 -24.66 -16.39 -12.94
CA TRP A 238 -25.46 -15.38 -13.65
C TRP A 238 -25.86 -15.77 -15.08
N GLN A 239 -24.91 -16.22 -15.89
CA GLN A 239 -25.15 -16.59 -17.29
C GLN A 239 -26.12 -17.79 -17.40
N SER A 240 -25.99 -18.76 -16.51
CA SER A 240 -26.88 -19.93 -16.44
C SER A 240 -28.30 -19.52 -16.04
N ALA A 241 -28.42 -18.68 -15.01
CA ALA A 241 -29.69 -18.09 -14.58
C ALA A 241 -30.39 -17.32 -15.73
N SER A 242 -29.68 -16.46 -16.47
CA SER A 242 -30.22 -15.77 -17.64
C SER A 242 -30.67 -16.70 -18.77
N MET A 243 -29.87 -17.72 -19.11
CA MET A 243 -30.23 -18.71 -20.15
C MET A 243 -31.45 -19.56 -19.76
N LEU A 244 -31.60 -19.88 -18.47
CA LEU A 244 -32.75 -20.60 -17.95
C LEU A 244 -34.00 -19.71 -17.93
N ALA A 245 -33.89 -18.45 -17.49
CA ALA A 245 -34.99 -17.49 -17.51
C ALA A 245 -35.54 -17.26 -18.93
N ALA A 246 -34.67 -17.20 -19.95
CA ALA A 246 -35.10 -17.09 -21.35
C ALA A 246 -35.98 -18.25 -21.85
N LYS A 247 -35.94 -19.43 -21.19
CA LYS A 247 -36.87 -20.54 -21.49
C LYS A 247 -38.31 -20.22 -21.08
N LEU A 248 -38.50 -19.36 -20.07
CA LEU A 248 -39.82 -18.97 -19.55
C LEU A 248 -40.64 -18.20 -20.60
N ILE A 249 -39.99 -17.46 -21.50
CA ILE A 249 -40.62 -16.78 -22.65
C ILE A 249 -41.33 -17.78 -23.58
N ARG A 250 -40.87 -19.05 -23.63
CA ARG A 250 -41.42 -20.10 -24.50
C ARG A 250 -42.53 -20.93 -23.84
N VAL A 251 -42.91 -20.61 -22.60
CA VAL A 251 -44.04 -21.24 -21.91
C VAL A 251 -45.34 -20.68 -22.49
N ASP A 252 -46.30 -21.56 -22.80
CA ASP A 252 -47.62 -21.23 -23.38
C ASP A 252 -48.57 -20.58 -22.35
N ASN A 253 -48.09 -19.51 -21.70
CA ASN A 253 -48.77 -18.75 -20.65
C ASN A 253 -48.24 -17.30 -20.58
N GLN A 254 -49.11 -16.29 -20.75
CA GLN A 254 -48.75 -14.87 -20.78
C GLN A 254 -48.20 -14.33 -19.45
N TYR A 255 -48.76 -14.78 -18.32
CA TYR A 255 -48.26 -14.42 -16.99
C TYR A 255 -46.82 -14.89 -16.76
N TRP A 256 -46.51 -16.14 -17.11
CA TRP A 256 -45.16 -16.69 -16.98
C TRP A 256 -44.17 -16.06 -17.98
N SER A 257 -44.52 -16.03 -19.27
CA SER A 257 -43.66 -15.54 -20.35
C SER A 257 -43.46 -14.01 -20.35
N GLY A 258 -44.41 -13.25 -19.81
CA GLY A 258 -44.35 -11.79 -19.68
C GLY A 258 -44.04 -11.32 -18.26
N VAL A 259 -45.03 -11.41 -17.35
CA VAL A 259 -44.96 -10.78 -16.02
C VAL A 259 -43.85 -11.38 -15.16
N LYS A 260 -43.85 -12.72 -14.99
CA LYS A 260 -42.84 -13.40 -14.17
C LYS A 260 -41.45 -13.39 -14.81
N TYR A 261 -41.37 -13.50 -16.13
CA TYR A 261 -40.10 -13.32 -16.84
C TYR A 261 -39.47 -11.95 -16.58
N ASN A 262 -40.25 -10.86 -16.70
CA ASN A 262 -39.74 -9.50 -16.45
C ASN A 262 -39.32 -9.30 -14.98
N GLN A 263 -40.12 -9.79 -14.02
CA GLN A 263 -39.75 -9.79 -12.60
C GLN A 263 -38.42 -10.53 -12.35
N LEU A 264 -38.29 -11.74 -12.92
CA LEU A 264 -37.11 -12.59 -12.77
C LEU A 264 -35.87 -11.99 -13.45
N ASN A 265 -36.03 -11.38 -14.63
CA ASN A 265 -34.94 -10.71 -15.34
C ASN A 265 -34.40 -9.51 -14.55
N ASN A 266 -35.29 -8.68 -14.00
CA ASN A 266 -34.89 -7.55 -13.14
C ASN A 266 -34.16 -8.05 -11.87
N LEU A 267 -34.64 -9.14 -11.28
CA LEU A 267 -34.00 -9.78 -10.12
C LEU A 267 -32.63 -10.37 -10.47
N ILE A 268 -32.45 -10.98 -11.64
CA ILE A 268 -31.14 -11.45 -12.14
C ILE A 268 -30.17 -10.29 -12.29
N ILE A 269 -30.61 -9.15 -12.87
CA ILE A 269 -29.77 -7.96 -13.05
C ILE A 269 -29.34 -7.40 -11.69
N SER A 270 -30.29 -7.17 -10.77
CA SER A 270 -29.98 -6.67 -9.42
C SER A 270 -29.07 -7.63 -8.63
N THR A 271 -29.32 -8.94 -8.69
CA THR A 271 -28.49 -9.93 -7.99
C THR A 271 -27.08 -10.02 -8.57
N LYS A 272 -26.92 -9.79 -9.89
CA LYS A 272 -25.60 -9.70 -10.53
C LYS A 272 -24.80 -8.49 -10.03
N GLU A 273 -25.42 -7.32 -9.97
CA GLU A 273 -24.80 -6.10 -9.44
C GLU A 273 -24.39 -6.25 -7.97
N ASP A 274 -25.27 -6.84 -7.14
CA ASP A 274 -24.97 -7.18 -5.75
C ASP A 274 -23.85 -8.24 -5.64
N GLY A 275 -23.79 -9.18 -6.59
CA GLY A 275 -22.71 -10.16 -6.69
C GLY A 275 -21.35 -9.54 -7.03
N GLU A 276 -21.32 -8.49 -7.85
CA GLU A 276 -20.11 -7.72 -8.13
C GLU A 276 -19.68 -6.90 -6.91
N LYS A 277 -20.61 -6.34 -6.12
CA LYS A 277 -20.30 -5.69 -4.83
C LYS A 277 -19.74 -6.70 -3.83
N LEU A 278 -20.37 -7.86 -3.65
CA LEU A 278 -19.94 -8.88 -2.70
C LEU A 278 -18.58 -9.48 -3.07
N ALA A 279 -18.32 -9.76 -4.35
CA ALA A 279 -17.00 -10.20 -4.81
C ALA A 279 -15.90 -9.14 -4.59
N ASN A 280 -16.24 -7.85 -4.68
CA ASN A 280 -15.33 -6.76 -4.32
C ASN A 280 -15.11 -6.67 -2.81
N ALA A 281 -16.15 -6.86 -2.00
CA ALA A 281 -16.03 -6.94 -0.54
C ALA A 281 -15.12 -8.10 -0.13
N GLU A 282 -15.32 -9.31 -0.65
CA GLU A 282 -14.48 -10.50 -0.42
C GLU A 282 -13.00 -10.23 -0.79
N ARG A 283 -12.75 -9.58 -1.93
CA ARG A 283 -11.40 -9.21 -2.38
C ARG A 283 -10.72 -8.22 -1.42
N LEU A 284 -11.45 -7.21 -0.95
CA LEU A 284 -10.95 -6.21 -0.01
C LEU A 284 -10.74 -6.80 1.40
N ALA A 285 -11.67 -7.65 1.85
CA ALA A 285 -11.63 -8.43 3.10
C ALA A 285 -10.45 -9.40 3.18
N ASN A 286 -9.82 -9.75 2.06
CA ASN A 286 -8.62 -10.60 2.02
C ASN A 286 -7.31 -9.80 2.14
N THR A 287 -7.38 -8.47 2.26
CA THR A 287 -6.22 -7.62 2.55
C THR A 287 -6.08 -7.36 4.05
N LYS A 288 -4.87 -7.03 4.53
CA LYS A 288 -4.61 -6.65 5.93
C LYS A 288 -4.55 -5.12 6.11
N VAL A 289 -5.44 -4.39 5.45
CA VAL A 289 -5.46 -2.92 5.41
C VAL A 289 -6.79 -2.43 5.95
N GLN A 290 -6.75 -1.62 7.01
CA GLN A 290 -7.94 -1.11 7.72
C GLN A 290 -9.00 -0.53 6.76
N ASP A 291 -8.63 0.42 5.91
CA ASP A 291 -9.56 1.08 4.99
C ASP A 291 -10.28 0.10 4.04
N ASN A 292 -9.57 -0.93 3.58
CA ASN A 292 -10.16 -1.97 2.73
C ASN A 292 -11.14 -2.85 3.51
N LEU A 293 -10.85 -3.16 4.79
CA LEU A 293 -11.76 -3.93 5.64
C LEU A 293 -13.06 -3.14 5.92
N LEU A 294 -12.94 -1.84 6.21
CA LEU A 294 -14.09 -0.95 6.38
C LEU A 294 -14.93 -0.85 5.09
N GLU A 295 -14.28 -0.73 3.93
CA GLU A 295 -14.98 -0.65 2.66
C GLU A 295 -15.65 -1.99 2.29
N ALA A 296 -15.03 -3.12 2.65
CA ALA A 296 -15.66 -4.44 2.52
C ALA A 296 -16.93 -4.59 3.38
N ILE A 297 -16.92 -4.05 4.60
CA ILE A 297 -18.11 -3.97 5.47
C ILE A 297 -19.20 -3.14 4.78
N LYS A 298 -18.91 -1.89 4.40
CA LYS A 298 -19.90 -1.00 3.75
C LYS A 298 -20.51 -1.61 2.48
N LEU A 299 -19.70 -2.26 1.65
CA LEU A 299 -20.18 -2.97 0.47
C LEU A 299 -21.13 -4.10 0.86
N SER A 300 -20.80 -4.88 1.89
CA SER A 300 -21.64 -5.99 2.39
C SER A 300 -22.95 -5.50 3.03
N GLU A 301 -22.92 -4.38 3.76
CA GLU A 301 -24.09 -3.71 4.34
C GLU A 301 -25.01 -3.07 3.28
N SER A 302 -24.46 -2.69 2.13
CA SER A 302 -25.23 -2.08 1.03
C SER A 302 -26.16 -3.05 0.30
N LEU A 303 -26.00 -4.36 0.51
CA LEU A 303 -26.87 -5.39 -0.07
C LEU A 303 -28.21 -5.42 0.68
N LYS A 304 -29.31 -5.41 -0.08
CA LYS A 304 -30.66 -5.38 0.48
C LYS A 304 -31.20 -6.78 0.80
N PRO A 305 -32.14 -6.93 1.75
CA PRO A 305 -32.73 -8.23 2.10
C PRO A 305 -33.40 -8.99 0.95
N GLU A 306 -33.85 -8.29 -0.11
CA GLU A 306 -34.44 -8.92 -1.30
C GLU A 306 -33.41 -9.62 -2.20
N SER A 307 -32.11 -9.41 -1.97
CA SER A 307 -31.03 -10.00 -2.75
C SER A 307 -30.74 -11.44 -2.31
N TYR A 308 -30.64 -12.38 -3.26
CA TYR A 308 -30.29 -13.78 -2.95
C TYR A 308 -28.89 -13.97 -2.34
N LEU A 309 -28.07 -12.92 -2.33
CA LEU A 309 -26.73 -12.91 -1.72
C LEU A 309 -26.70 -12.25 -0.34
N TYR A 310 -27.81 -11.67 0.14
CA TYR A 310 -27.86 -10.93 1.40
C TYR A 310 -27.30 -11.73 2.58
N GLN A 311 -27.72 -12.99 2.72
CA GLN A 311 -27.21 -13.88 3.78
C GLN A 311 -25.68 -14.06 3.70
N GLN A 312 -25.12 -14.31 2.52
CA GLN A 312 -23.67 -14.48 2.34
C GLN A 312 -22.90 -13.19 2.68
N ALA A 313 -23.49 -12.03 2.42
CA ALA A 313 -22.90 -10.74 2.79
C ALA A 313 -22.96 -10.48 4.31
N GLN A 314 -24.05 -10.84 4.98
CA GLN A 314 -24.14 -10.74 6.44
C GLN A 314 -23.21 -11.73 7.16
N GLU A 315 -22.99 -12.93 6.60
CA GLU A 315 -22.03 -13.91 7.10
C GLU A 315 -20.57 -13.44 6.98
N LEU A 316 -20.25 -12.60 5.98
CA LEU A 316 -18.91 -12.04 5.77
C LEU A 316 -18.53 -10.95 6.79
N ILE A 317 -19.49 -10.18 7.33
CA ILE A 317 -19.22 -9.05 8.23
C ILE A 317 -18.52 -9.49 9.54
N PRO A 318 -18.97 -10.55 10.25
CA PRO A 318 -18.23 -11.11 11.39
C PRO A 318 -16.81 -11.58 11.05
N GLU A 319 -16.57 -12.13 9.86
CA GLU A 319 -15.21 -12.52 9.43
C GLU A 319 -14.29 -11.31 9.25
N ILE A 320 -14.80 -10.23 8.67
CA ILE A 320 -14.07 -8.96 8.55
C ILE A 320 -13.80 -8.37 9.93
N GLY A 321 -14.79 -8.38 10.83
CA GLY A 321 -14.63 -7.91 12.21
C GLY A 321 -13.52 -8.65 12.97
N ARG A 322 -13.40 -9.97 12.80
CA ARG A 322 -12.28 -10.74 13.38
C ARG A 322 -10.93 -10.32 12.80
N LYS A 323 -10.83 -10.12 11.48
CA LYS A 323 -9.60 -9.63 10.83
C LYS A 323 -9.23 -8.21 11.30
N MET A 324 -10.21 -7.37 11.63
CA MET A 324 -9.97 -6.06 12.25
C MET A 324 -9.46 -6.20 13.68
N LEU A 325 -10.00 -7.11 14.51
CA LEU A 325 -9.43 -7.40 15.83
C LEU A 325 -7.99 -7.95 15.75
N GLU A 326 -7.68 -8.83 14.79
CA GLU A 326 -6.31 -9.30 14.56
C GLU A 326 -5.36 -8.14 14.19
N LEU A 327 -5.82 -7.20 13.36
CA LEU A 327 -5.04 -6.01 12.99
C LEU A 327 -4.84 -5.05 14.17
N ALA A 328 -5.87 -4.90 15.02
CA ALA A 328 -5.80 -4.13 16.25
C ALA A 328 -4.79 -4.75 17.24
N GLN A 329 -4.84 -6.07 17.45
CA GLN A 329 -3.88 -6.80 18.27
C GLN A 329 -2.45 -6.66 17.75
N ALA A 330 -2.23 -6.78 16.44
CA ALA A 330 -0.92 -6.58 15.84
C ALA A 330 -0.37 -5.14 16.02
N SER A 331 -1.24 -4.13 16.18
CA SER A 331 -0.83 -2.76 16.56
C SER A 331 -0.53 -2.67 18.05
N LEU A 332 -1.33 -3.32 18.91
CA LEU A 332 -1.10 -3.40 20.36
C LEU A 332 0.25 -4.07 20.70
N ASP A 333 0.60 -5.16 20.01
CA ASP A 333 1.87 -5.88 20.19
C ASP A 333 3.10 -5.00 19.87
N ARG A 334 2.92 -4.02 18.97
CA ARG A 334 3.93 -2.99 18.63
C ARG A 334 3.93 -1.78 19.57
N ARG A 335 3.16 -1.86 20.67
CA ARG A 335 2.88 -0.78 21.64
C ARG A 335 2.11 0.43 21.07
N ASP A 336 1.43 0.29 19.93
CA ASP A 336 0.55 1.31 19.39
C ASP A 336 -0.90 1.09 19.85
N ALA A 337 -1.18 1.47 21.10
CA ALA A 337 -2.52 1.40 21.68
C ALA A 337 -3.50 2.39 21.01
N SER A 338 -3.03 3.49 20.44
CA SER A 338 -3.84 4.45 19.68
C SER A 338 -4.49 3.77 18.48
N THR A 339 -3.68 3.29 17.54
CA THR A 339 -4.16 2.62 16.33
C THR A 339 -4.93 1.34 16.65
N ALA A 340 -4.54 0.60 17.69
CA ALA A 340 -5.28 -0.56 18.16
C ALA A 340 -6.73 -0.22 18.57
N LEU A 341 -6.93 0.82 19.39
CA LEU A 341 -8.26 1.25 19.82
C LEU A 341 -9.08 1.81 18.66
N ASP A 342 -8.47 2.58 17.77
CA ASP A 342 -9.16 3.19 16.64
C ASP A 342 -9.66 2.13 15.64
N ILE A 343 -8.89 1.06 15.39
CA ILE A 343 -9.37 -0.09 14.59
C ILE A 343 -10.52 -0.80 15.30
N ALA A 344 -10.36 -1.13 16.59
CA ALA A 344 -11.36 -1.90 17.34
C ALA A 344 -12.73 -1.18 17.42
N ARG A 345 -12.72 0.14 17.62
CA ARG A 345 -13.94 0.98 17.69
C ARG A 345 -14.69 1.13 16.38
N GLN A 346 -14.08 0.76 15.25
CA GLN A 346 -14.72 0.84 13.93
C GLN A 346 -15.36 -0.50 13.50
N ILE A 347 -15.31 -1.53 14.36
CA ILE A 347 -15.98 -2.80 14.13
C ILE A 347 -17.48 -2.64 14.42
N PRO A 348 -18.38 -2.88 13.45
CA PRO A 348 -19.80 -2.58 13.58
C PRO A 348 -20.56 -3.60 14.43
N ASP A 349 -21.70 -3.19 15.00
CA ASP A 349 -22.54 -4.02 15.88
C ASP A 349 -22.97 -5.35 15.25
N ASN A 350 -23.33 -5.33 13.96
CA ASN A 350 -23.73 -6.50 13.17
C ASN A 350 -22.60 -7.54 12.95
N ALA A 351 -21.34 -7.23 13.25
CA ALA A 351 -20.26 -8.22 13.30
C ALA A 351 -20.41 -9.22 14.46
N GLN A 352 -21.26 -8.94 15.45
CA GLN A 352 -21.54 -9.80 16.62
C GLN A 352 -20.31 -10.07 17.52
N LEU A 353 -19.33 -9.16 17.53
CA LEU A 353 -18.08 -9.28 18.31
C LEU A 353 -17.99 -8.29 19.48
N GLN A 354 -19.11 -7.71 19.93
CA GLN A 354 -19.07 -6.57 20.85
C GLN A 354 -18.57 -6.93 22.26
N VAL A 355 -18.67 -8.19 22.65
CA VAL A 355 -18.06 -8.73 23.88
C VAL A 355 -16.54 -8.69 23.75
N GLU A 356 -16.00 -9.24 22.67
CA GLU A 356 -14.57 -9.32 22.36
C GLU A 356 -13.95 -7.95 22.09
N VAL A 357 -14.65 -7.05 21.39
CA VAL A 357 -14.22 -5.66 21.14
C VAL A 357 -14.11 -4.90 22.46
N GLN A 358 -15.10 -4.99 23.34
CA GLN A 358 -15.06 -4.33 24.64
C GLN A 358 -13.96 -4.90 25.54
N ASP A 359 -13.78 -6.23 25.54
CA ASP A 359 -12.72 -6.91 26.28
C ASP A 359 -11.32 -6.48 25.79
N PHE A 360 -11.13 -6.41 24.47
CA PHE A 360 -9.91 -5.92 23.83
C PHE A 360 -9.62 -4.45 24.17
N ILE A 361 -10.63 -3.57 24.10
CA ILE A 361 -10.49 -2.15 24.46
C ILE A 361 -10.08 -2.01 25.93
N THR A 362 -10.72 -2.74 26.83
CA THR A 362 -10.47 -2.67 28.28
C THR A 362 -9.03 -3.09 28.61
N LEU A 363 -8.55 -4.21 28.06
CA LEU A 363 -7.16 -4.63 28.22
C LEU A 363 -6.15 -3.71 27.51
N THR A 364 -6.52 -3.12 26.37
CA THR A 364 -5.67 -2.17 25.65
C THR A 364 -5.47 -0.87 26.45
N ASP A 365 -6.55 -0.30 26.99
CA ASP A 365 -6.46 0.88 27.85
C ASP A 365 -5.60 0.57 29.11
N ALA A 366 -5.79 -0.59 29.74
CA ALA A 366 -4.97 -1.03 30.87
C ALA A 366 -3.48 -1.14 30.50
N LYS A 367 -3.14 -1.86 29.41
CA LYS A 367 -1.76 -2.01 28.93
C LYS A 367 -1.13 -0.66 28.58
N ARG A 368 -1.87 0.27 27.96
CA ARG A 368 -1.41 1.64 27.68
C ARG A 368 -1.05 2.39 28.96
N SER A 369 -1.88 2.29 29.99
CA SER A 369 -1.64 2.94 31.30
C SER A 369 -0.37 2.38 31.96
N ALA A 370 -0.16 1.07 31.91
CA ALA A 370 1.05 0.43 32.45
C ALA A 370 2.33 0.87 31.72
N TRP A 371 2.28 1.08 30.40
CA TRP A 371 3.45 1.51 29.61
C TRP A 371 3.96 2.92 29.92
N ILE A 372 3.18 3.75 30.64
CA ILE A 372 3.68 5.01 31.23
C ILE A 372 4.85 4.72 32.18
N GLY A 373 4.81 3.58 32.86
CA GLY A 373 5.92 3.06 33.66
C GLY A 373 6.18 3.79 34.98
N THR A 374 5.20 4.54 35.48
CA THR A 374 5.15 5.12 36.83
C THR A 374 4.23 4.30 37.71
N VAL A 375 4.37 4.42 39.05
CA VAL A 375 3.45 3.78 40.02
C VAL A 375 1.99 4.10 39.69
N SER A 376 1.65 5.38 39.50
CA SER A 376 0.29 5.82 39.17
C SER A 376 -0.23 5.26 37.83
N GLY A 377 0.64 5.08 36.82
CA GLY A 377 0.26 4.44 35.56
C GLY A 377 -0.08 2.95 35.72
N LEU A 378 0.70 2.25 36.54
CA LEU A 378 0.47 0.84 36.88
C LEU A 378 -0.77 0.66 37.77
N GLU A 379 -1.01 1.53 38.75
CA GLU A 379 -2.25 1.55 39.55
C GLU A 379 -3.48 1.77 38.66
N THR A 380 -3.40 2.70 37.69
CA THR A 380 -4.45 2.95 36.71
C THR A 380 -4.68 1.71 35.81
N ALA A 381 -3.62 1.02 35.41
CA ALA A 381 -3.70 -0.21 34.63
C ALA A 381 -4.39 -1.34 35.40
N ILE A 382 -4.03 -1.52 36.68
CA ILE A 382 -4.67 -2.49 37.58
C ILE A 382 -6.16 -2.18 37.72
N PHE A 383 -6.52 -0.92 38.01
CA PHE A 383 -7.93 -0.49 38.13
C PHE A 383 -8.74 -0.71 36.84
N GLN A 384 -8.12 -0.56 35.66
CA GLN A 384 -8.77 -0.84 34.37
C GLN A 384 -8.93 -2.35 34.13
N ALA A 385 -7.90 -3.15 34.40
CA ALA A 385 -7.98 -4.62 34.24
C ALA A 385 -8.92 -5.27 35.28
N GLN A 386 -9.09 -4.69 36.47
CA GLN A 386 -10.04 -5.16 37.49
C GLN A 386 -11.51 -5.03 37.07
N GLN A 387 -11.83 -4.24 36.04
CA GLN A 387 -13.20 -4.13 35.50
C GLN A 387 -13.60 -5.33 34.63
N VAL A 388 -12.65 -6.22 34.30
CA VAL A 388 -12.93 -7.47 33.59
C VAL A 388 -13.62 -8.45 34.53
N ASP A 389 -14.88 -8.77 34.24
CA ASP A 389 -15.70 -9.70 35.02
C ASP A 389 -15.17 -11.15 34.95
N ALA A 390 -15.31 -11.91 36.03
CA ALA A 390 -14.83 -13.29 36.15
C ALA A 390 -15.47 -14.29 35.15
N SER A 391 -16.61 -13.93 34.55
CA SER A 391 -17.25 -14.70 33.48
C SER A 391 -16.63 -14.48 32.09
N ARG A 392 -15.79 -13.46 31.90
CA ARG A 392 -15.15 -13.15 30.61
C ARG A 392 -13.99 -14.09 30.31
N ALA A 393 -13.86 -14.49 29.05
CA ALA A 393 -12.77 -15.37 28.60
C ALA A 393 -11.37 -14.77 28.87
N ILE A 394 -11.24 -13.44 28.80
CA ILE A 394 -9.99 -12.71 29.04
C ILE A 394 -9.63 -12.53 30.54
N TYR A 395 -10.49 -12.95 31.48
CA TYR A 395 -10.27 -12.72 32.92
C TYR A 395 -8.93 -13.29 33.41
N GLY A 396 -8.53 -14.47 32.93
CA GLY A 396 -7.24 -15.08 33.29
C GLY A 396 -6.03 -14.26 32.84
N GLU A 397 -6.11 -13.60 31.68
CA GLU A 397 -5.06 -12.68 31.21
C GLU A 397 -5.05 -11.40 32.07
N ALA A 398 -6.23 -10.84 32.37
CA ALA A 398 -6.36 -9.65 33.21
C ALA A 398 -5.73 -9.85 34.60
N GLN A 399 -6.02 -10.98 35.27
CA GLN A 399 -5.44 -11.30 36.58
C GLN A 399 -3.92 -11.53 36.51
N ALA A 400 -3.40 -12.17 35.45
CA ALA A 400 -1.97 -12.33 35.26
C ALA A 400 -1.25 -10.98 35.04
N LEU A 401 -1.86 -10.05 34.31
CA LEU A 401 -1.35 -8.69 34.13
C LEU A 401 -1.35 -7.91 35.45
N ILE A 402 -2.44 -7.96 36.22
CA ILE A 402 -2.55 -7.30 37.54
C ILE A 402 -1.42 -7.78 38.47
N ALA A 403 -1.25 -9.09 38.64
CA ALA A 403 -0.22 -9.64 39.52
C ALA A 403 1.21 -9.24 39.10
N ASN A 404 1.48 -9.11 37.78
CA ASN A 404 2.76 -8.61 37.29
C ASN A 404 2.95 -7.12 37.59
N TRP A 405 1.91 -6.29 37.41
CA TRP A 405 1.97 -4.85 37.68
C TRP A 405 2.08 -4.52 39.17
N GLU A 406 1.47 -5.32 40.06
CA GLU A 406 1.63 -5.18 41.52
C GLU A 406 3.08 -5.37 41.97
N VAL A 407 3.81 -6.32 41.37
CA VAL A 407 5.25 -6.49 41.59
C VAL A 407 6.03 -5.34 40.95
N GLU A 408 5.68 -4.92 39.74
CA GLU A 408 6.35 -3.81 39.05
C GLU A 408 6.24 -2.48 39.81
N ILE A 409 5.11 -2.21 40.48
CA ILE A 409 4.95 -1.04 41.37
C ILE A 409 6.02 -1.02 42.47
N GLN A 410 6.31 -2.17 43.09
CA GLN A 410 7.34 -2.26 44.12
C GLN A 410 8.73 -1.96 43.54
N ASP A 411 9.05 -2.53 42.38
CA ASP A 411 10.34 -2.30 41.73
C ASP A 411 10.53 -0.83 41.29
N VAL A 412 9.48 -0.17 40.77
CA VAL A 412 9.52 1.26 40.42
C VAL A 412 9.73 2.11 41.67
N ALA A 413 9.01 1.86 42.76
CA ALA A 413 9.17 2.59 44.02
C ALA A 413 10.58 2.44 44.62
N ARG A 414 11.21 1.27 44.48
CA ARG A 414 12.62 1.05 44.87
C ARG A 414 13.59 1.86 44.01
N LEU A 415 13.38 1.92 42.71
CA LEU A 415 14.21 2.72 41.81
C LEU A 415 14.07 4.22 42.07
N GLU A 416 12.85 4.72 42.31
CA GLU A 416 12.62 6.11 42.74
C GLU A 416 13.29 6.43 44.08
N THR A 417 13.24 5.52 45.04
CA THR A 417 13.96 5.62 46.32
C THR A 417 15.47 5.67 46.08
N ALA A 418 16.02 4.73 45.31
CA ALA A 418 17.45 4.68 44.97
C ALA A 418 17.93 5.96 44.27
N ARG A 419 17.16 6.50 43.31
CA ARG A 419 17.43 7.80 42.66
C ARG A 419 17.47 8.95 43.66
N THR A 420 16.53 8.97 44.61
CA THR A 420 16.46 10.00 45.66
C THR A 420 17.70 9.95 46.55
N ILE A 421 18.14 8.77 46.96
CA ILE A 421 19.40 8.60 47.71
C ILE A 421 20.59 9.07 46.86
N ALA A 422 20.72 8.58 45.62
CA ALA A 422 21.81 8.90 44.72
C ALA A 422 21.93 10.42 44.39
N SER A 423 20.82 11.16 44.45
CA SER A 423 20.79 12.60 44.17
C SER A 423 21.71 13.44 45.08
N GLN A 424 22.05 12.93 46.27
CA GLN A 424 22.98 13.59 47.19
C GLN A 424 24.44 13.55 46.73
N GLY A 425 24.79 12.64 45.80
CA GLY A 425 26.08 12.61 45.10
C GLY A 425 27.30 12.18 45.92
N ARG A 426 27.17 11.89 47.22
CA ARG A 426 28.29 11.36 48.02
C ARG A 426 28.50 9.87 47.73
N VAL A 427 29.72 9.37 47.97
CA VAL A 427 30.07 7.97 47.75
C VAL A 427 29.18 7.01 48.53
N GLU A 428 28.89 7.30 49.81
CA GLU A 428 28.01 6.45 50.63
C GLU A 428 26.56 6.46 50.14
N ASP A 429 26.06 7.62 49.71
CA ASP A 429 24.71 7.76 49.17
C ASP A 429 24.57 6.98 47.84
N LEU A 430 25.57 7.08 46.94
CA LEU A 430 25.62 6.30 45.71
C LEU A 430 25.73 4.78 45.98
N ARG A 431 26.47 4.37 47.01
CA ARG A 431 26.57 2.97 47.44
C ARG A 431 25.24 2.45 47.99
N ALA A 432 24.55 3.23 48.82
CA ALA A 432 23.22 2.90 49.34
C ALA A 432 22.17 2.82 48.22
N ALA A 433 22.21 3.72 47.23
CA ALA A 433 21.36 3.67 46.05
C ALA A 433 21.58 2.39 45.22
N ILE A 434 22.83 1.96 45.04
CA ILE A 434 23.16 0.69 44.39
C ILE A 434 22.55 -0.50 45.15
N VAL A 435 22.62 -0.50 46.48
CA VAL A 435 22.04 -1.57 47.31
C VAL A 435 20.52 -1.61 47.19
N GLU A 436 19.83 -0.46 47.22
CA GLU A 436 18.37 -0.42 47.06
C GLU A 436 17.93 -0.89 45.66
N ALA A 437 18.60 -0.44 44.59
CA ALA A 437 18.30 -0.89 43.23
C ALA A 437 18.66 -2.38 42.98
N GLN A 438 19.57 -2.98 43.79
CA GLN A 438 19.86 -4.42 43.73
C GLN A 438 18.73 -5.29 44.29
N LEU A 439 17.78 -4.73 45.04
CA LEU A 439 16.59 -5.44 45.51
C LEU A 439 15.56 -5.67 44.39
N VAL A 440 15.68 -4.97 43.25
CA VAL A 440 14.88 -5.24 42.05
C VAL A 440 15.28 -6.59 41.46
N SER A 441 14.30 -7.48 41.31
CA SER A 441 14.53 -8.85 40.83
C SER A 441 15.17 -8.88 39.45
N ALA A 442 16.14 -9.79 39.24
CA ALA A 442 16.79 -9.99 37.94
C ALA A 442 15.82 -10.41 36.81
N ASN A 443 14.65 -10.95 37.18
CA ASN A 443 13.59 -11.38 36.27
C ASN A 443 12.46 -10.33 36.11
N SER A 444 12.55 -9.19 36.80
CA SER A 444 11.57 -8.10 36.69
C SER A 444 11.61 -7.41 35.33
N ALA A 445 10.48 -6.85 34.90
CA ALA A 445 10.41 -5.90 33.79
C ALA A 445 11.37 -4.71 33.99
N ARG A 446 11.64 -4.32 35.25
CA ARG A 446 12.52 -3.20 35.63
C ARG A 446 14.00 -3.58 35.76
N ALA A 447 14.36 -4.85 35.58
CA ALA A 447 15.73 -5.32 35.78
C ALA A 447 16.76 -4.63 34.86
N SER A 448 16.39 -4.24 33.64
CA SER A 448 17.28 -3.52 32.72
C SER A 448 17.53 -2.08 33.16
N GLU A 449 16.49 -1.41 33.67
CA GLU A 449 16.55 -0.06 34.23
C GLU A 449 17.44 -0.05 35.47
N ALA A 450 17.17 -0.95 36.43
CA ALA A 450 17.97 -1.13 37.64
C ALA A 450 19.47 -1.37 37.33
N ARG A 451 19.79 -2.28 36.41
CA ARG A 451 21.19 -2.55 35.99
C ARG A 451 21.86 -1.31 35.40
N THR A 452 21.14 -0.51 34.64
CA THR A 452 21.66 0.71 34.02
C THR A 452 22.01 1.76 35.07
N GLU A 453 21.15 1.96 36.06
CA GLU A 453 21.38 2.91 37.16
C GLU A 453 22.49 2.44 38.11
N ILE A 454 22.50 1.17 38.49
CA ILE A 454 23.58 0.55 39.28
C ILE A 454 24.94 0.75 38.59
N ASN A 455 25.03 0.53 37.28
CA ASN A 455 26.27 0.72 36.54
C ASN A 455 26.67 2.21 36.47
N ARG A 456 25.71 3.12 36.30
CA ARG A 456 25.96 4.57 36.33
C ARG A 456 26.51 5.02 37.68
N TRP A 457 25.86 4.65 38.79
CA TRP A 457 26.31 5.02 40.14
C TRP A 457 27.63 4.35 40.51
N ARG A 458 27.86 3.09 40.09
CA ARG A 458 29.16 2.44 40.27
C ARG A 458 30.27 3.23 39.57
N ASN A 459 30.08 3.59 38.30
CA ASN A 459 31.07 4.38 37.55
C ASN A 459 31.33 5.76 38.20
N GLN A 460 30.32 6.37 38.83
CA GLN A 460 30.48 7.62 39.60
C GLN A 460 31.30 7.40 40.88
N VAL A 461 31.00 6.36 41.67
CA VAL A 461 31.78 5.98 42.85
C VAL A 461 33.25 5.73 42.48
N GLU A 462 33.49 4.89 41.47
CA GLU A 462 34.84 4.58 41.00
C GLU A 462 35.57 5.84 40.49
N THR A 463 34.86 6.74 39.81
CA THR A 463 35.43 8.03 39.40
C THR A 463 35.84 8.88 40.59
N ILE A 464 35.00 9.00 41.63
CA ILE A 464 35.32 9.80 42.83
C ILE A 464 36.50 9.19 43.60
N GLU A 465 36.58 7.86 43.68
CA GLU A 465 37.67 7.13 44.35
C GLU A 465 39.00 7.20 43.60
N ASP A 466 38.99 7.05 42.27
CA ASP A 466 40.20 6.95 41.47
C ASP A 466 40.74 8.32 41.03
N ARG A 467 39.91 9.38 41.03
CA ARG A 467 40.29 10.73 40.60
C ARG A 467 41.49 11.30 41.38
N PRO A 468 41.55 11.22 42.73
CA PRO A 468 42.70 11.71 43.48
C PRO A 468 44.01 10.97 43.18
N ILE A 469 43.94 9.69 42.78
CA ILE A 469 45.12 8.91 42.38
C ILE A 469 45.69 9.49 41.08
N LEU A 470 44.84 9.74 40.08
CA LEU A 470 45.28 10.31 38.82
C LEU A 470 45.77 11.76 38.97
N GLU A 471 45.11 12.57 39.81
CA GLU A 471 45.54 13.93 40.13
C GLU A 471 46.90 13.96 40.83
N ARG A 472 47.16 13.06 41.79
CA ARG A 472 48.50 12.92 42.40
C ARG A 472 49.54 12.52 41.36
N ALA A 473 49.23 11.58 40.47
CA ALA A 473 50.12 11.17 39.40
C ALA A 473 50.46 12.34 38.45
N GLU A 474 49.47 13.14 38.05
CA GLU A 474 49.68 14.34 37.25
C GLU A 474 50.47 15.43 37.99
N GLN A 475 50.22 15.62 39.29
CA GLN A 475 50.96 16.57 40.11
C GLN A 475 52.44 16.22 40.26
N LEU A 476 52.81 14.94 40.29
CA LEU A 476 54.21 14.50 40.30
C LEU A 476 54.94 14.99 39.04
N VAL A 477 54.37 14.77 37.85
CA VAL A 477 54.95 15.22 36.57
C VAL A 477 54.98 16.74 36.44
N TRP A 478 53.99 17.43 37.00
CA TRP A 478 53.95 18.90 37.01
C TRP A 478 55.06 19.52 37.88
N ARG A 479 55.40 18.90 39.02
CA ARG A 479 56.48 19.37 39.92
C ARG A 479 57.87 19.18 39.31
N SER A 480 58.13 18.02 38.69
CA SER A 480 59.34 17.79 37.89
C SER A 480 59.02 16.87 36.71
N ASN A 481 59.39 17.31 35.50
CA ASN A 481 59.22 16.51 34.29
C ASN A 481 60.48 15.65 34.01
N ASP A 482 61.04 15.05 35.06
CA ASP A 482 62.22 14.21 35.01
C ASP A 482 61.85 12.71 34.96
N ILE A 483 62.83 11.85 34.67
CA ILE A 483 62.59 10.40 34.53
C ILE A 483 62.01 9.81 35.83
N ASN A 484 62.46 10.26 37.00
CA ASN A 484 62.01 9.70 38.27
C ASN A 484 60.55 10.05 38.56
N ALA A 485 60.14 11.32 38.38
CA ALA A 485 58.75 11.72 38.57
C ALA A 485 57.81 11.12 37.52
N LEU A 486 58.24 10.98 36.25
CA LEU A 486 57.47 10.27 35.23
C LEU A 486 57.29 8.79 35.58
N GLN A 487 58.31 8.12 36.13
CA GLN A 487 58.19 6.74 36.62
C GLN A 487 57.27 6.64 37.85
N ALA A 488 57.38 7.57 38.80
CA ALA A 488 56.52 7.65 39.96
C ALA A 488 55.05 7.87 39.57
N ALA A 489 54.77 8.80 38.64
CA ALA A 489 53.44 9.03 38.10
C ALA A 489 52.86 7.80 37.38
N ILE A 490 53.66 7.09 36.59
CA ILE A 490 53.25 5.80 35.99
C ILE A 490 52.91 4.78 37.09
N SER A 491 53.67 4.72 38.19
CA SER A 491 53.40 3.79 39.29
C SER A 491 52.11 4.12 40.06
N GLU A 492 51.82 5.41 40.26
CA GLU A 492 50.61 5.91 40.91
C GLU A 492 49.37 5.65 40.03
N ALA A 493 49.40 6.04 38.75
CA ALA A 493 48.28 5.81 37.83
C ALA A 493 48.00 4.32 37.55
N ARG A 494 48.98 3.43 37.76
CA ARG A 494 48.79 1.97 37.69
C ARG A 494 47.99 1.38 38.85
N GLN A 495 47.74 2.14 39.93
CA GLN A 495 46.83 1.71 41.00
C GLN A 495 45.38 1.63 40.50
N ILE A 496 45.02 2.43 39.48
CA ILE A 496 43.73 2.37 38.79
C ILE A 496 43.71 1.10 37.92
N ARG A 497 42.98 0.09 38.39
CA ARG A 497 42.93 -1.25 37.80
C ARG A 497 42.09 -1.31 36.53
N GLU A 498 42.32 -2.34 35.72
CA GLU A 498 41.46 -2.67 34.59
C GLU A 498 40.01 -2.91 35.04
N GLY A 499 39.05 -2.48 34.22
CA GLY A 499 37.62 -2.53 34.52
C GLY A 499 37.08 -1.31 35.29
N ARG A 500 37.94 -0.50 35.94
CA ARG A 500 37.51 0.73 36.62
C ARG A 500 37.18 1.85 35.63
N ALA A 501 36.23 2.72 35.99
CA ALA A 501 35.79 3.87 35.18
C ALA A 501 36.95 4.71 34.60
N LEU A 502 38.00 4.98 35.39
CA LEU A 502 39.12 5.84 34.98
C LEU A 502 40.29 5.09 34.31
N TYR A 503 40.22 3.78 34.15
CA TYR A 503 41.30 2.97 33.59
C TYR A 503 41.75 3.45 32.20
N SER A 504 40.79 3.78 31.33
CA SER A 504 41.12 4.25 29.96
C SER A 504 41.91 5.57 29.98
N GLU A 505 41.65 6.44 30.96
CA GLU A 505 42.28 7.74 31.16
C GLU A 505 43.70 7.56 31.72
N ALA A 506 43.82 6.76 32.80
CA ALA A 506 45.09 6.37 33.38
C ALA A 506 46.03 5.74 32.33
N GLN A 507 45.51 4.83 31.49
CA GLN A 507 46.29 4.21 30.41
C GLN A 507 46.71 5.19 29.31
N ARG A 508 45.91 6.23 29.02
CA ARG A 508 46.35 7.32 28.11
C ARG A 508 47.53 8.09 28.72
N ARG A 509 47.43 8.47 30.00
CA ARG A 509 48.52 9.17 30.73
C ARG A 509 49.79 8.33 30.80
N ILE A 510 49.69 7.05 31.19
CA ILE A 510 50.83 6.12 31.25
C ILE A 510 51.55 6.02 29.90
N ARG A 511 50.83 5.91 28.78
CA ARG A 511 51.44 5.90 27.44
C ARG A 511 52.15 7.22 27.10
N GLN A 512 51.53 8.36 27.44
CA GLN A 512 52.15 9.68 27.23
C GLN A 512 53.45 9.83 28.03
N TRP A 513 53.44 9.52 29.33
CA TRP A 513 54.62 9.59 30.18
C TRP A 513 55.72 8.62 29.77
N THR A 514 55.35 7.39 29.36
CA THR A 514 56.31 6.40 28.83
C THR A 514 57.00 6.93 27.57
N ALA A 515 56.25 7.50 26.62
CA ALA A 515 56.81 8.07 25.40
C ALA A 515 57.73 9.29 25.68
N THR A 516 57.43 10.07 26.73
CA THR A 516 58.31 11.15 27.22
C THR A 516 59.61 10.61 27.82
N ILE A 517 59.55 9.57 28.67
CA ILE A 517 60.76 8.89 29.20
C ILE A 517 61.62 8.37 28.06
N GLU A 518 61.03 7.65 27.10
CA GLU A 518 61.74 7.13 25.93
C GLU A 518 62.40 8.23 25.11
N ARG A 519 61.72 9.37 24.91
CA ARG A 519 62.30 10.53 24.21
C ARG A 519 63.50 11.10 24.98
N ILE A 520 63.40 11.31 26.30
CA ILE A 520 64.51 11.82 27.12
C ILE A 520 65.73 10.87 27.04
N GLN A 521 65.50 9.55 27.01
CA GLN A 521 66.56 8.54 26.90
C GLN A 521 67.19 8.45 25.51
N ASP A 522 66.38 8.48 24.45
CA ASP A 522 66.82 8.20 23.08
C ASP A 522 67.36 9.46 22.35
N GLN A 523 66.90 10.66 22.72
CA GLN A 523 67.26 11.93 22.05
C GLN A 523 68.78 12.17 21.95
N PRO A 524 69.61 11.98 23.01
CA PRO A 524 71.04 12.25 22.93
C PRO A 524 71.78 11.39 21.90
N TYR A 525 71.33 10.16 21.67
CA TYR A 525 71.88 9.29 20.63
C TYR A 525 71.49 9.76 19.23
N LEU A 526 70.27 10.28 19.08
CA LEU A 526 69.76 10.81 17.81
C LEU A 526 70.49 12.12 17.43
N ASP A 527 70.70 13.01 18.39
CA ASP A 527 71.49 14.22 18.19
C ASP A 527 72.98 13.90 17.94
N ARG A 528 73.54 12.89 18.62
CA ARG A 528 74.91 12.41 18.34
C ARG A 528 75.04 11.85 16.93
N ALA A 529 74.07 11.08 16.45
CA ALA A 529 74.05 10.55 15.09
C ALA A 529 73.92 11.67 14.04
N ARG A 530 73.09 12.69 14.30
CA ARG A 530 73.00 13.89 13.44
C ARG A 530 74.35 14.61 13.32
N MET A 531 75.07 14.81 14.43
CA MET A 531 76.42 15.40 14.39
C MET A 531 77.41 14.54 13.59
N LEU A 532 77.37 13.20 13.75
CA LEU A 532 78.23 12.29 12.96
C LEU A 532 77.91 12.33 11.46
N ALA A 533 76.63 12.45 11.09
CA ALA A 533 76.20 12.59 9.70
C ALA A 533 76.62 13.93 9.09
N GLN A 534 76.48 15.03 9.83
CA GLN A 534 76.97 16.36 9.44
C GLN A 534 78.49 16.38 9.26
N GLY A 535 79.24 15.68 10.12
CA GLY A 535 80.68 15.41 9.96
C GLY A 535 81.03 14.44 8.82
N GLY A 536 80.07 14.05 7.98
CA GLY A 536 80.26 13.20 6.81
C GLY A 536 80.30 11.69 7.06
N ASN A 537 80.38 11.26 8.32
CA ASN A 537 80.46 9.85 8.74
C ASN A 537 79.06 9.22 8.88
N LEU A 538 78.41 9.04 7.73
CA LEU A 538 77.07 8.48 7.61
C LEU A 538 76.95 7.06 8.17
N ASN A 539 77.99 6.24 8.06
CA ASN A 539 78.01 4.86 8.58
C ASN A 539 78.00 4.84 10.12
N ALA A 540 78.82 5.67 10.78
CA ALA A 540 78.77 5.79 12.24
C ALA A 540 77.45 6.40 12.73
N ALA A 541 76.88 7.35 11.98
CA ALA A 541 75.57 7.92 12.27
C ALA A 541 74.47 6.84 12.27
N ILE A 542 74.37 6.03 11.20
CA ILE A 542 73.43 4.90 11.11
C ILE A 542 73.60 3.97 12.31
N ASN A 543 74.83 3.50 12.58
CA ASN A 543 75.11 2.56 13.66
C ASN A 543 74.70 3.09 15.05
N THR A 544 74.82 4.41 15.28
CA THR A 544 74.50 5.05 16.56
C THR A 544 73.00 4.98 16.89
N ILE A 545 72.11 5.07 15.90
CA ILE A 545 70.64 5.04 16.09
C ILE A 545 69.95 3.78 15.58
N GLN A 546 70.70 2.84 14.99
CA GLN A 546 70.15 1.55 14.53
C GLN A 546 69.38 0.79 15.64
N PRO A 547 69.82 0.76 16.93
CA PRO A 547 69.04 0.15 18.00
C PRO A 547 67.69 0.84 18.24
N ILE A 548 67.66 2.17 18.19
CA ILE A 548 66.44 2.99 18.39
C ILE A 548 65.47 2.77 17.22
N ALA A 549 65.96 2.79 15.98
CA ALA A 549 65.17 2.54 14.77
C ALA A 549 64.53 1.13 14.75
N SER A 550 65.27 0.12 15.23
CA SER A 550 64.79 -1.26 15.36
C SER A 550 63.85 -1.48 16.55
N SER A 551 63.78 -0.53 17.49
CA SER A 551 62.89 -0.59 18.65
C SER A 551 61.44 -0.21 18.31
N ARG A 552 60.54 -0.39 19.28
CA ARG A 552 59.16 0.14 19.26
C ARG A 552 58.99 1.44 20.07
N ARG A 553 60.10 2.10 20.45
CA ARG A 553 60.11 3.34 21.24
C ARG A 553 59.61 4.56 20.46
N SER A 554 59.28 5.64 21.17
CA SER A 554 58.74 6.88 20.62
C SER A 554 59.55 7.50 19.46
N LEU A 555 60.89 7.47 19.51
CA LEU A 555 61.76 8.01 18.45
C LEU A 555 62.09 7.03 17.32
N SER A 556 61.59 5.79 17.36
CA SER A 556 61.92 4.75 16.38
C SER A 556 61.52 5.10 14.94
N GLY A 557 60.42 5.85 14.76
CA GLY A 557 59.99 6.35 13.44
C GLY A 557 60.93 7.41 12.87
N GLU A 558 61.33 8.37 13.70
CA GLU A 558 62.28 9.42 13.34
C GLU A 558 63.65 8.82 12.99
N ALA A 559 64.15 7.91 13.83
CA ALA A 559 65.42 7.21 13.60
C ALA A 559 65.42 6.40 12.29
N ARG A 560 64.32 5.71 11.94
CA ARG A 560 64.19 5.00 10.65
C ARG A 560 64.25 5.95 9.45
N ASN A 561 63.62 7.12 9.56
CA ASN A 561 63.64 8.12 8.50
C ASN A 561 65.06 8.67 8.28
N GLU A 562 65.78 8.99 9.36
CA GLU A 562 67.17 9.46 9.29
C GLU A 562 68.11 8.40 8.69
N ILE A 563 68.03 7.14 9.13
CA ILE A 563 68.81 6.03 8.55
C ILE A 563 68.51 5.89 7.05
N SER A 564 67.24 5.93 6.65
CA SER A 564 66.85 5.87 5.23
C SER A 564 67.45 7.05 4.43
N ASN A 565 67.47 8.25 5.00
CA ASN A 565 68.10 9.44 4.38
C ASN A 565 69.60 9.23 4.18
N TRP A 566 70.32 8.77 5.21
CA TRP A 566 71.77 8.56 5.16
C TRP A 566 72.15 7.40 4.23
N GLN A 567 71.38 6.30 4.22
CA GLN A 567 71.58 5.21 3.25
C GLN A 567 71.44 5.68 1.80
N ARG A 568 70.48 6.57 1.49
CA ARG A 568 70.37 7.17 0.14
C ARG A 568 71.57 8.05 -0.21
N GLN A 569 72.12 8.79 0.76
CA GLN A 569 73.35 9.58 0.56
C GLN A 569 74.59 8.70 0.35
N ILE A 570 74.73 7.59 1.07
CA ILE A 570 75.82 6.61 0.87
C ILE A 570 75.76 6.04 -0.55
N ARG A 571 74.61 5.49 -0.97
CA ARG A 571 74.42 4.95 -2.34
C ARG A 571 74.64 6.01 -3.43
N ALA A 572 74.33 7.28 -3.15
CA ALA A 572 74.61 8.38 -4.07
C ALA A 572 76.12 8.61 -4.24
N ARG A 573 76.90 8.62 -3.15
CA ARG A 573 78.36 8.69 -3.18
C ARG A 573 78.98 7.49 -3.91
N GLU A 574 78.55 6.27 -3.58
CA GLU A 574 79.04 5.03 -4.20
C GLU A 574 78.79 4.98 -5.71
N ASN A 575 77.57 5.29 -6.16
CA ASN A 575 77.25 5.37 -7.59
C ASN A 575 78.10 6.44 -8.30
N TRP A 576 78.32 7.59 -7.66
CA TRP A 576 79.14 8.66 -8.23
C TRP A 576 80.61 8.24 -8.38
N THR A 577 81.24 7.74 -7.32
CA THR A 577 82.63 7.25 -7.38
C THR A 577 82.79 6.12 -8.40
N ARG A 578 81.84 5.19 -8.47
CA ARG A 578 81.86 4.11 -9.47
C ARG A 578 81.72 4.65 -10.89
N ALA A 579 80.86 5.65 -11.13
CA ALA A 579 80.75 6.28 -12.44
C ALA A 579 82.06 6.94 -12.87
N GLN A 580 82.74 7.66 -11.97
CA GLN A 580 84.04 8.27 -12.23
C GLN A 580 85.12 7.22 -12.57
N GLN A 581 85.17 6.11 -11.82
CA GLN A 581 86.10 5.00 -12.08
C GLN A 581 85.88 4.37 -13.47
N VAL A 582 84.62 4.08 -13.82
CA VAL A 582 84.28 3.48 -15.12
C VAL A 582 84.60 4.45 -16.27
N ALA A 583 84.33 5.75 -16.11
CA ALA A 583 84.66 6.75 -17.13
C ALA A 583 86.17 6.86 -17.41
N GLY A 584 87.02 6.53 -16.44
CA GLY A 584 88.48 6.58 -16.56
C GLY A 584 89.07 5.67 -17.66
N ALA A 585 88.33 4.67 -18.12
CA ALA A 585 88.76 3.82 -19.25
C ALA A 585 88.67 4.52 -20.62
N GLY A 586 87.92 5.62 -20.74
CA GLY A 586 87.85 6.46 -21.95
C GLY A 586 87.23 5.83 -23.21
N THR A 587 86.81 4.57 -23.19
CA THR A 587 86.16 3.92 -24.34
C THR A 587 84.68 4.32 -24.46
N PRO A 588 84.06 4.22 -25.65
CA PRO A 588 82.63 4.49 -25.83
C PRO A 588 81.72 3.73 -24.86
N GLU A 589 81.98 2.44 -24.70
CA GLU A 589 81.18 1.54 -23.87
C GLU A 589 81.30 1.95 -22.41
N ALA A 590 82.52 2.23 -21.94
CA ALA A 590 82.80 2.69 -20.59
C ALA A 590 82.17 4.06 -20.29
N LEU A 591 82.29 5.05 -21.18
CA LEU A 591 81.66 6.36 -21.01
C LEU A 591 80.12 6.23 -20.96
N SER A 592 79.52 5.40 -21.81
CA SER A 592 78.07 5.14 -21.79
C SER A 592 77.62 4.50 -20.46
N GLN A 593 78.39 3.53 -19.95
CA GLN A 593 78.12 2.85 -18.69
C GLN A 593 78.30 3.79 -17.48
N ALA A 594 79.33 4.65 -17.50
CA ALA A 594 79.57 5.66 -16.49
C ALA A 594 78.39 6.64 -16.40
N ILE A 595 77.88 7.13 -17.53
CA ILE A 595 76.70 7.99 -17.56
C ILE A 595 75.45 7.26 -17.02
N ALA A 596 75.27 5.98 -17.38
CA ALA A 596 74.15 5.18 -16.88
C ALA A 596 74.20 4.98 -15.35
N ILE A 597 75.39 4.82 -14.76
CA ILE A 597 75.59 4.72 -13.31
C ILE A 597 75.39 6.10 -12.65
N ALA A 598 75.95 7.17 -13.21
CA ALA A 598 75.81 8.54 -12.71
C ALA A 598 74.36 9.01 -12.65
N ASN A 599 73.53 8.61 -13.62
CA ASN A 599 72.09 8.89 -13.62
C ASN A 599 71.29 8.14 -12.55
N ARG A 600 71.89 7.18 -11.82
CA ARG A 600 71.28 6.57 -10.62
C ARG A 600 71.44 7.43 -9.36
N VAL A 601 72.25 8.48 -9.40
CA VAL A 601 72.36 9.44 -8.30
C VAL A 601 71.07 10.28 -8.22
N PRO A 602 70.35 10.28 -7.07
CA PRO A 602 69.08 11.00 -6.94
C PRO A 602 69.21 12.49 -7.26
N ARG A 603 68.16 13.08 -7.87
CA ARG A 603 68.13 14.52 -8.21
C ARG A 603 68.25 15.44 -6.98
N SER A 604 67.86 14.96 -5.80
CA SER A 604 67.99 15.64 -4.51
C SER A 604 69.34 15.41 -3.79
N SER A 605 70.29 14.70 -4.42
CA SER A 605 71.64 14.55 -3.88
C SER A 605 72.44 15.85 -4.04
N THR A 606 73.25 16.21 -3.05
CA THR A 606 74.20 17.32 -3.15
C THR A 606 75.19 17.15 -4.31
N LEU A 607 75.52 15.91 -4.67
CA LEU A 607 76.39 15.57 -5.80
C LEU A 607 75.74 15.80 -7.18
N ARG A 608 74.46 16.18 -7.25
CA ARG A 608 73.73 16.20 -8.53
C ARG A 608 74.30 17.22 -9.52
N MET A 609 74.91 18.31 -9.06
CA MET A 609 75.57 19.29 -9.91
C MET A 609 76.81 18.70 -10.60
N ASP A 610 77.70 18.07 -9.82
CA ASP A 610 78.92 17.41 -10.34
C ASP A 610 78.57 16.27 -11.31
N VAL A 611 77.56 15.48 -10.95
CA VAL A 611 76.99 14.42 -11.79
C VAL A 611 76.49 14.97 -13.13
N ASN A 612 75.71 16.06 -13.12
CA ASN A 612 75.22 16.69 -14.35
C ASN A 612 76.38 17.20 -15.22
N PHE A 613 77.40 17.80 -14.62
CA PHE A 613 78.56 18.31 -15.33
C PHE A 613 79.33 17.18 -16.03
N ALA A 614 79.69 16.12 -15.30
CA ALA A 614 80.44 15.01 -15.87
C ALA A 614 79.63 14.21 -16.91
N VAL A 615 78.33 14.01 -16.69
CA VAL A 615 77.45 13.38 -17.70
C VAL A 615 77.48 14.16 -19.02
N ASN A 616 77.48 15.49 -18.97
CA ASN A 616 77.63 16.31 -20.17
C ASN A 616 79.03 16.19 -20.79
N GLN A 617 80.11 16.23 -20.00
CA GLN A 617 81.49 16.06 -20.50
C GLN A 617 81.70 14.71 -21.17
N TRP A 618 81.29 13.59 -20.54
CA TRP A 618 81.38 12.25 -21.11
C TRP A 618 80.54 12.10 -22.37
N SER A 619 79.37 12.76 -22.44
CA SER A 619 78.53 12.78 -23.65
C SER A 619 79.19 13.55 -24.81
N GLN A 620 79.93 14.62 -24.52
CA GLN A 620 80.72 15.33 -25.54
C GLN A 620 81.95 14.51 -25.98
N GLN A 621 82.62 13.84 -25.05
CA GLN A 621 83.72 12.91 -25.39
C GLN A 621 83.26 11.77 -26.31
N LEU A 622 82.09 11.18 -26.03
CA LEU A 622 81.45 10.20 -26.92
C LEU A 622 81.23 10.75 -28.34
N LEU A 623 80.77 12.00 -28.46
CA LEU A 623 80.55 12.64 -29.76
C LEU A 623 81.88 12.88 -30.50
N THR A 624 82.92 13.31 -29.79
CA THR A 624 84.27 13.46 -30.37
C THR A 624 84.84 12.12 -30.85
N ILE A 625 84.64 11.02 -30.10
CA ILE A 625 85.07 9.68 -30.51
C ILE A 625 84.27 9.20 -31.72
N ALA A 626 82.96 9.43 -31.77
CA ALA A 626 82.16 9.12 -32.96
C ALA A 626 82.68 9.88 -34.20
N ASN A 627 82.92 11.19 -34.07
CA ASN A 627 83.44 12.03 -35.16
C ASN A 627 84.84 11.61 -35.61
N SER A 628 85.71 11.11 -34.72
CA SER A 628 87.03 10.61 -35.13
C SER A 628 86.92 9.27 -35.88
N GLN A 629 85.97 8.42 -35.49
CA GLN A 629 85.67 7.16 -36.16
C GLN A 629 85.03 7.35 -37.54
N SER A 630 84.29 8.43 -37.80
CA SER A 630 83.60 8.62 -39.08
C SER A 630 84.54 8.77 -40.29
N ASN A 631 85.81 9.08 -40.06
CA ASN A 631 86.82 9.16 -41.12
C ASN A 631 87.33 7.78 -41.60
N SER A 632 87.07 6.71 -40.84
CA SER A 632 87.56 5.35 -41.13
C SER A 632 86.47 4.27 -41.13
N ASN A 633 85.39 4.47 -40.37
CA ASN A 633 84.28 3.53 -40.26
C ASN A 633 82.97 4.26 -39.85
N LEU A 634 82.18 4.72 -40.82
CA LEU A 634 80.89 5.40 -40.58
C LEU A 634 79.90 4.54 -39.77
N PRO A 635 79.71 3.23 -40.02
CA PRO A 635 78.83 2.39 -39.20
C PRO A 635 79.19 2.41 -37.70
N ARG A 636 80.48 2.29 -37.36
CA ARG A 636 80.95 2.32 -35.97
C ARG A 636 80.82 3.72 -35.34
N ALA A 637 81.02 4.78 -36.12
CA ALA A 637 80.76 6.15 -35.68
C ALA A 637 79.29 6.37 -35.31
N ILE A 638 78.36 5.87 -36.13
CA ILE A 638 76.91 5.92 -35.86
C ILE A 638 76.56 5.14 -34.58
N GLU A 639 77.16 3.95 -34.38
CA GLU A 639 76.96 3.16 -33.16
C GLU A 639 77.45 3.92 -31.91
N THR A 640 78.68 4.44 -31.92
CA THR A 640 79.24 5.26 -30.83
C THR A 640 78.37 6.48 -30.53
N ALA A 641 77.89 7.20 -31.55
CA ALA A 641 77.03 8.37 -31.36
C ALA A 641 75.65 8.03 -30.78
N ARG A 642 75.13 6.81 -30.99
CA ARG A 642 73.86 6.35 -30.41
C ARG A 642 73.95 6.07 -28.90
N LEU A 643 75.15 5.89 -28.35
CA LEU A 643 75.38 5.71 -26.91
C LEU A 643 75.17 7.01 -26.11
N ILE A 644 75.07 8.16 -26.77
CA ILE A 644 74.87 9.47 -26.14
C ILE A 644 73.41 9.58 -25.66
N PRO A 645 73.16 9.85 -24.35
CA PRO A 645 71.82 9.79 -23.79
C PRO A 645 71.01 11.07 -24.01
N ARG A 646 69.70 10.88 -24.10
CA ARG A 646 68.70 11.95 -24.13
C ARG A 646 68.81 12.85 -22.89
N GLY A 647 68.94 14.15 -23.10
CA GLY A 647 69.11 15.15 -22.03
C GLY A 647 70.55 15.54 -21.71
N SER A 648 71.54 14.97 -22.41
CA SER A 648 72.90 15.52 -22.43
C SER A 648 73.03 16.65 -23.46
N SER A 649 74.01 17.55 -23.27
CA SER A 649 74.28 18.67 -24.20
C SER A 649 74.75 18.20 -25.57
N ALA A 650 75.36 17.02 -25.68
CA ALA A 650 75.85 16.46 -26.93
C ALA A 650 74.75 15.78 -27.78
N TYR A 651 73.60 15.44 -27.19
CA TYR A 651 72.60 14.58 -27.83
C TYR A 651 72.11 15.11 -29.18
N ASN A 652 71.72 16.39 -29.25
CA ASN A 652 71.17 16.96 -30.48
C ASN A 652 72.20 16.99 -31.62
N ALA A 653 73.45 17.35 -31.31
CA ALA A 653 74.55 17.34 -32.27
C ALA A 653 74.86 15.90 -32.74
N ALA A 654 74.84 14.93 -31.83
CA ALA A 654 75.02 13.51 -32.16
C ALA A 654 73.93 12.99 -33.12
N GLN A 655 72.66 13.32 -32.89
CA GLN A 655 71.56 12.92 -33.78
C GLN A 655 71.69 13.54 -35.18
N GLN A 656 72.16 14.79 -35.28
CA GLN A 656 72.45 15.44 -36.56
C GLN A 656 73.59 14.73 -37.31
N GLN A 657 74.69 14.41 -36.64
CA GLN A 657 75.80 13.69 -37.26
C GLN A 657 75.40 12.27 -37.71
N ILE A 658 74.64 11.54 -36.89
CA ILE A 658 74.08 10.23 -37.26
C ILE A 658 73.28 10.34 -38.56
N LYS A 659 72.40 11.34 -38.69
CA LYS A 659 71.60 11.55 -39.91
C LYS A 659 72.49 11.81 -41.13
N ASN A 660 73.47 12.71 -40.99
CA ASN A 660 74.39 13.07 -42.08
C ASN A 660 75.21 11.85 -42.55
N TRP A 661 75.75 11.06 -41.62
CA TRP A 661 76.50 9.84 -41.94
C TRP A 661 75.62 8.75 -42.56
N GLN A 662 74.36 8.64 -42.15
CA GLN A 662 73.41 7.71 -42.79
C GLN A 662 73.10 8.11 -44.24
N GLN A 663 73.03 9.40 -44.55
CA GLN A 663 72.87 9.89 -45.93
C GLN A 663 74.12 9.66 -46.79
N LEU A 664 75.32 9.86 -46.22
CA LEU A 664 76.59 9.58 -46.91
C LEU A 664 76.80 8.08 -47.21
N LEU A 665 76.29 7.20 -46.35
CA LEU A 665 76.29 5.75 -46.59
C LEU A 665 75.32 5.30 -47.68
N ASN A 666 74.36 6.14 -48.08
CA ASN A 666 73.28 5.76 -49.00
C ASN A 666 72.74 6.98 -49.79
N PRO A 667 73.53 7.55 -50.72
CA PRO A 667 73.13 8.73 -51.49
C PRO A 667 72.04 8.41 -52.53
N GLU A 668 71.11 9.35 -52.73
CA GLU A 668 70.03 9.20 -53.71
C GLU A 668 70.53 9.36 -55.17
N PRO A 669 70.05 8.55 -56.12
CA PRO A 669 70.49 8.60 -57.52
C PRO A 669 69.93 9.82 -58.28
N PRO A 670 70.64 10.32 -59.31
CA PRO A 670 70.23 11.52 -60.06
C PRO A 670 69.00 11.28 -60.96
N PRO A 671 68.23 12.33 -61.29
CA PRO A 671 67.00 12.22 -62.08
C PRO A 671 67.26 11.95 -63.56
N PHE A 672 66.33 11.22 -64.19
CA PHE A 672 66.37 10.79 -65.59
C PHE A 672 65.68 11.80 -66.52
N GLU A 673 66.31 12.17 -67.65
CA GLU A 673 65.66 12.88 -68.77
C GLU A 673 65.52 11.95 -70.00
N PRO A 674 64.40 11.99 -70.75
CA PRO A 674 64.13 11.07 -71.86
C PRO A 674 64.65 11.58 -73.23
N ILE A 675 65.13 10.65 -74.06
CA ILE A 675 65.63 10.89 -75.43
C ILE A 675 64.57 10.54 -76.48
N VAL A 676 64.51 11.28 -77.59
CA VAL A 676 63.75 10.95 -78.81
C VAL A 676 64.59 11.32 -80.07
N PRO A 677 64.32 10.80 -81.28
CA PRO A 677 65.26 9.86 -81.87
C PRO A 677 65.81 10.25 -83.26
N ILE A 678 66.68 9.38 -83.80
CA ILE A 678 67.35 9.50 -85.10
C ILE A 678 66.35 9.41 -86.26
N VAL A 679 66.55 10.23 -87.30
CA VAL A 679 66.08 9.97 -88.67
C VAL A 679 67.26 10.19 -89.62
N GLU A 680 67.64 9.16 -90.38
CA GLU A 680 68.48 9.31 -91.58
C GLU A 680 67.61 9.58 -92.80
N SER A 681 68.12 10.39 -93.74
CA SER A 681 67.69 10.36 -95.13
C SER A 681 68.90 10.49 -96.05
N SER A 682 68.93 9.65 -97.07
CA SER A 682 70.03 9.40 -98.02
C SER A 682 70.37 10.56 -98.97
N PHE A 683 71.57 10.44 -99.57
CA PHE A 683 72.23 11.20 -100.65
C PHE A 683 73.17 12.33 -100.23
#